data_AF-A0A2Z6CXN7-F1
#
_entry.id   AF-A0A2Z6CXN7-F1
#
_cell.length_a   1.000
_cell.length_b   1.000
_cell.length_c   1.000
_cell.angle_alpha   90.00
_cell.angle_beta   90.00
_cell.angle_gamma   90.00
#
_symmetry.space_group_name_H-M   'P 1'
#
loop_
_entity.id
_entity.type
_entity.pdbx_description
1 polymer ?
#
loop_
_entity_poly.entity_id
_entity_poly.type
_entity_poly.pdbx_seq_one_letter_code
_entity_poly.pdbx_strand_id
1 'polypeptide(L)'
;MLKMPNWYRKKSYPVVTKPVEYQVFRATASPIIATILSLSPIWVAIAQPVPEITPRSPASPMRKAPSSGNQISLNGRTIPGAWLVKSGTYDQPIIYLSDGVFRQAIGVDFLNSNNPDRQPIQWFSSATSPLILVTQLQSGYRYLDITKFVQQANWQLQTNGNTLVIVTPQAQIKNIITGQQPLNPPGINTIRENRIVVDLDRATPWIVRQGLPIKQVQTPPADDPDAIAPKPATLPNREWTITLDAIADPVLIQRYTSAPQPPSLPSLIKQILPKTQPTPDKLIQKVEVVNNQTIVSLSVPFGWSPRVNTIDNPHRLMVEIRPDAIVERNIAWANGLRWRQQFISLGKERFPVVWLEANPRAVTLKPIWATPETLIGTAPLIQTAQKYLALAAINGGYFNRNNRLPLGAIRRDNQWISGPILNRGAIAWNNSGQFYVGRLTLQETLVTPNNLRLPILFLNSGYVQSGIARYTPSWGTTYTPLTDNETILLVQKDEVSSQLAGGKAGQTPVPIPQDGYLLTLRGTAATTAMQLPTGTKVTLTSATTPADFSRYPNIVGAGPLLIQNGQIVIDAKAEKFSNAFIAEKAIRSGICTTATGTLMIAAVHNRAGGAGPTLAEHAQLMKQLGCVNALNLDGGSSTSLYLGGQLLDRSPNTAARVHNGIGIFWQQR
;
A
#
# COMPACT_ATOMS: atom_id res chain seq x y z
N MET A 1 -6.62 62.66 -1.54
CA MET A 1 -7.01 62.44 -0.12
C MET A 1 -8.39 63.04 0.10
N LEU A 2 -9.46 62.24 0.15
CA LEU A 2 -10.76 62.60 0.76
C LEU A 2 -11.77 61.43 0.62
N LYS A 3 -12.25 60.99 1.79
CA LYS A 3 -13.56 60.40 2.17
C LYS A 3 -14.43 59.67 1.10
N MET A 4 -14.69 58.39 1.37
CA MET A 4 -15.88 57.65 0.89
C MET A 4 -17.07 57.84 1.84
N PRO A 5 -18.32 57.94 1.33
CA PRO A 5 -19.55 57.87 2.12
C PRO A 5 -20.32 56.54 1.97
N ASN A 6 -21.31 56.41 2.86
CA ASN A 6 -22.06 55.22 3.28
C ASN A 6 -23.31 54.87 2.44
N TRP A 7 -23.65 53.57 2.46
CA TRP A 7 -24.98 52.93 2.62
C TRP A 7 -25.95 52.75 1.44
N TYR A 8 -26.45 51.51 1.29
CA TYR A 8 -27.88 51.21 1.17
C TYR A 8 -28.25 49.82 1.76
N ARG A 9 -29.33 49.81 2.55
CA ARG A 9 -30.00 48.67 3.23
C ARG A 9 -30.76 47.78 2.23
N LYS A 10 -30.87 46.46 2.51
CA LYS A 10 -31.98 45.61 2.02
C LYS A 10 -32.62 44.83 3.18
N LYS A 11 -33.96 44.87 3.20
CA LYS A 11 -34.89 44.32 4.20
C LYS A 11 -35.09 42.81 4.02
N SER A 12 -35.34 42.16 5.15
CA SER A 12 -35.72 40.75 5.34
C SER A 12 -37.24 40.54 5.19
N TYR A 13 -37.66 39.36 4.72
CA TYR A 13 -38.97 38.74 4.97
C TYR A 13 -38.77 37.24 5.28
N PRO A 14 -39.57 36.65 6.18
CA PRO A 14 -39.33 35.30 6.73
C PRO A 14 -40.05 34.20 5.93
N VAL A 15 -39.46 33.01 5.87
CA VAL A 15 -40.13 31.77 5.42
C VAL A 15 -40.26 30.83 6.62
N VAL A 16 -41.50 30.41 6.87
CA VAL A 16 -41.92 29.46 7.90
C VAL A 16 -41.68 28.04 7.41
N THR A 17 -40.97 27.22 8.18
CA THR A 17 -40.92 25.76 8.00
C THR A 17 -41.22 25.04 9.33
N LYS A 18 -42.18 24.11 9.29
CA LYS A 18 -42.64 23.29 10.40
C LYS A 18 -41.65 22.14 10.70
N PRO A 19 -41.53 21.68 11.96
CA PRO A 19 -40.70 20.53 12.31
C PRO A 19 -41.43 19.20 12.08
N VAL A 20 -40.68 18.17 11.67
CA VAL A 20 -41.14 16.78 11.57
C VAL A 20 -40.49 16.00 12.71
N GLU A 21 -41.33 15.45 13.59
CA GLU A 21 -40.95 14.49 14.64
C GLU A 21 -40.78 13.08 14.05
N TYR A 22 -39.75 12.36 14.48
CA TYR A 22 -39.59 10.93 14.22
C TYR A 22 -39.91 10.14 15.49
N GLN A 23 -40.98 9.35 15.46
CA GLN A 23 -41.22 8.28 16.44
C GLN A 23 -40.77 6.93 15.88
N VAL A 24 -40.14 6.16 16.76
CA VAL A 24 -39.66 4.79 16.55
C VAL A 24 -40.78 3.82 16.90
N PHE A 25 -41.08 2.85 16.03
CA PHE A 25 -41.73 1.60 16.42
C PHE A 25 -41.03 0.40 15.76
N ARG A 26 -40.71 -0.59 16.60
CA ARG A 26 -40.33 -1.95 16.20
C ARG A 26 -41.59 -2.74 15.86
N ALA A 27 -41.59 -3.51 14.77
CA ALA A 27 -42.21 -4.83 14.69
C ALA A 27 -41.72 -5.60 13.45
N THR A 28 -41.62 -6.91 13.64
CA THR A 28 -41.06 -7.96 12.78
C THR A 28 -42.03 -8.47 11.70
N ALA A 29 -41.45 -9.02 10.61
CA ALA A 29 -41.83 -10.26 9.89
C ALA A 29 -41.96 -10.12 8.36
N SER A 30 -41.25 -11.01 7.64
CA SER A 30 -41.41 -11.40 6.23
C SER A 30 -42.54 -12.45 6.13
N PRO A 31 -43.22 -12.74 4.98
CA PRO A 31 -42.56 -13.28 3.77
C PRO A 31 -43.21 -13.04 2.36
N ILE A 32 -42.37 -13.20 1.31
CA ILE A 32 -42.57 -13.97 0.04
C ILE A 32 -43.71 -13.65 -0.98
N ILE A 33 -43.27 -13.19 -2.18
CA ILE A 33 -43.57 -13.58 -3.61
C ILE A 33 -45.03 -13.87 -4.06
N ALA A 34 -45.51 -13.15 -5.09
CA ALA A 34 -46.01 -13.69 -6.38
C ALA A 34 -46.45 -12.59 -7.36
N THR A 35 -46.58 -12.98 -8.63
CA THR A 35 -46.34 -12.20 -9.86
C THR A 35 -47.60 -12.01 -10.73
N ILE A 36 -47.52 -11.04 -11.67
CA ILE A 36 -48.08 -11.01 -13.05
C ILE A 36 -49.46 -10.34 -13.33
N LEU A 37 -49.35 -9.28 -14.17
CA LEU A 37 -50.17 -8.78 -15.31
C LEU A 37 -51.69 -9.04 -15.33
N SER A 38 -52.53 -8.06 -15.68
CA SER A 38 -52.62 -7.50 -17.04
C SER A 38 -53.82 -6.52 -17.17
N LEU A 39 -53.79 -5.74 -18.28
CA LEU A 39 -54.92 -5.11 -19.00
C LEU A 39 -55.36 -3.68 -18.63
N SER A 40 -54.97 -2.76 -19.51
CA SER A 40 -55.60 -1.47 -19.85
C SER A 40 -56.98 -1.64 -20.48
N PRO A 41 -57.81 -0.56 -20.52
CA PRO A 41 -58.04 0.07 -21.82
C PRO A 41 -58.11 1.62 -21.82
N ILE A 42 -57.45 2.16 -22.85
CA ILE A 42 -57.74 3.31 -23.72
C ILE A 42 -58.93 4.23 -23.37
N TRP A 43 -58.67 5.54 -23.29
CA TRP A 43 -59.62 6.58 -23.74
C TRP A 43 -58.97 7.59 -24.68
N VAL A 44 -59.80 8.09 -25.58
CA VAL A 44 -59.53 8.68 -26.90
C VAL A 44 -59.16 10.17 -26.83
N ALA A 45 -58.42 10.60 -27.86
CA ALA A 45 -57.76 11.87 -28.09
C ALA A 45 -58.68 13.09 -28.29
N ILE A 46 -58.13 14.27 -28.00
CA ILE A 46 -58.52 15.55 -28.62
C ILE A 46 -57.26 16.18 -29.22
N ALA A 47 -57.28 16.43 -30.52
CA ALA A 47 -56.18 17.00 -31.29
C ALA A 47 -56.08 18.53 -31.11
N GLN A 48 -54.84 19.05 -31.07
CA GLN A 48 -54.52 20.47 -31.23
C GLN A 48 -53.61 20.66 -32.46
N PRO A 49 -53.62 21.85 -33.11
CA PRO A 49 -53.04 22.05 -34.43
C PRO A 49 -51.51 22.07 -34.42
N VAL A 50 -50.93 21.57 -35.51
CA VAL A 50 -49.48 21.50 -35.78
C VAL A 50 -48.89 22.89 -36.02
N PRO A 51 -47.81 23.29 -35.34
CA PRO A 51 -46.99 24.44 -35.75
C PRO A 51 -45.97 24.03 -36.81
N GLU A 52 -45.83 24.88 -37.83
CA GLU A 52 -44.86 24.81 -38.92
C GLU A 52 -43.41 24.58 -38.43
N ILE A 53 -42.73 23.61 -39.05
CA ILE A 53 -41.34 23.28 -38.79
C ILE A 53 -40.44 24.26 -39.57
N THR A 54 -39.90 25.26 -38.91
CA THR A 54 -38.66 25.92 -39.39
C THR A 54 -37.50 24.92 -39.27
N PRO A 55 -36.63 24.77 -40.29
CA PRO A 55 -35.47 23.90 -40.18
C PRO A 55 -34.53 24.44 -39.10
N ARG A 56 -34.43 23.72 -37.97
CA ARG A 56 -33.33 23.91 -37.02
C ARG A 56 -32.04 23.54 -37.74
N SER A 57 -31.08 24.47 -37.75
CA SER A 57 -29.68 24.20 -38.07
C SER A 57 -29.23 22.90 -37.40
N PRO A 58 -28.39 22.08 -38.06
CA PRO A 58 -27.91 20.83 -37.47
C PRO A 58 -27.30 21.16 -36.10
N ALA A 59 -27.86 20.54 -35.06
CA ALA A 59 -27.31 20.62 -33.72
C ALA A 59 -25.84 20.22 -33.81
N SER A 60 -24.96 21.07 -33.30
CA SER A 60 -23.56 20.72 -33.11
C SER A 60 -23.48 19.37 -32.41
N PRO A 61 -22.61 18.43 -32.82
CA PRO A 61 -22.49 17.15 -32.14
C PRO A 61 -22.24 17.42 -30.65
N MET A 62 -23.16 16.99 -29.79
CA MET A 62 -22.97 17.05 -28.34
C MET A 62 -21.70 16.25 -28.03
N ARG A 63 -20.63 16.94 -27.63
CA ARG A 63 -19.41 16.30 -27.10
C ARG A 63 -19.82 15.27 -26.06
N LYS A 64 -19.53 13.99 -26.31
CA LYS A 64 -19.72 12.93 -25.31
C LYS A 64 -18.97 13.33 -24.04
N ALA A 65 -19.69 13.39 -22.91
CA ALA A 65 -19.09 13.74 -21.63
C ALA A 65 -17.93 12.79 -21.30
N PRO A 66 -16.85 13.28 -20.65
CA PRO A 66 -15.76 12.42 -20.22
C PRO A 66 -16.29 11.32 -19.30
N SER A 67 -15.84 10.10 -19.54
CA SER A 67 -16.20 8.92 -18.73
C SER A 67 -14.99 8.46 -17.93
N SER A 68 -15.20 7.93 -16.74
CA SER A 68 -14.12 7.43 -15.88
C SER A 68 -14.63 6.36 -14.92
N GLY A 69 -13.73 5.51 -14.47
CA GLY A 69 -14.04 4.49 -13.49
C GLY A 69 -12.80 3.93 -12.80
N ASN A 70 -13.02 3.01 -11.88
CA ASN A 70 -11.97 2.38 -11.07
C ASN A 70 -11.92 0.85 -11.19
N GLN A 71 -12.63 0.27 -12.16
CA GLN A 71 -12.63 -1.15 -12.48
C GLN A 71 -12.24 -1.41 -13.94
N ILE A 72 -11.50 -2.49 -14.16
CA ILE A 72 -11.17 -3.00 -15.49
C ILE A 72 -11.68 -4.44 -15.57
N SER A 73 -12.35 -4.81 -16.66
CA SER A 73 -12.64 -6.21 -16.98
C SER A 73 -11.71 -6.64 -18.10
N LEU A 74 -10.66 -7.40 -17.78
CA LEU A 74 -9.69 -7.91 -18.75
C LEU A 74 -10.04 -9.35 -19.11
N ASN A 75 -10.48 -9.58 -20.35
CA ASN A 75 -10.93 -10.88 -20.84
C ASN A 75 -11.97 -11.54 -19.89
N GLY A 76 -12.94 -10.75 -19.44
CA GLY A 76 -14.01 -11.18 -18.53
C GLY A 76 -13.67 -11.16 -17.04
N ARG A 77 -12.41 -10.91 -16.65
CA ARG A 77 -11.97 -10.87 -15.24
C ARG A 77 -11.90 -9.45 -14.72
N THR A 78 -12.63 -9.17 -13.65
CA THR A 78 -12.65 -7.84 -13.03
C THR A 78 -11.47 -7.63 -12.09
N ILE A 79 -10.72 -6.55 -12.30
CA ILE A 79 -9.60 -6.11 -11.46
C ILE A 79 -9.74 -4.62 -11.10
N PRO A 80 -9.22 -4.19 -9.95
CA PRO A 80 -9.16 -2.76 -9.63
C PRO A 80 -8.20 -2.04 -10.58
N GLY A 81 -8.63 -0.89 -11.12
CA GLY A 81 -7.82 -0.12 -12.04
C GLY A 81 -8.51 1.16 -12.50
N ALA A 82 -7.81 2.29 -12.37
CA ALA A 82 -8.35 3.58 -12.75
C ALA A 82 -8.22 3.81 -14.26
N TRP A 83 -9.30 4.28 -14.89
CA TRP A 83 -9.35 4.61 -16.31
C TRP A 83 -10.17 5.87 -16.54
N LEU A 84 -9.92 6.53 -17.67
CA LEU A 84 -10.74 7.65 -18.13
C LEU A 84 -10.77 7.72 -19.66
N VAL A 85 -11.82 8.30 -20.22
CA VAL A 85 -11.99 8.57 -21.65
C VAL A 85 -12.23 10.05 -21.84
N LYS A 86 -11.47 10.68 -22.73
CA LYS A 86 -11.62 12.08 -23.12
C LYS A 86 -11.96 12.19 -24.60
N SER A 87 -12.66 13.25 -24.99
CA SER A 87 -12.86 13.59 -26.41
C SER A 87 -11.54 14.07 -27.02
N GLY A 88 -11.07 13.39 -28.06
CA GLY A 88 -9.92 13.80 -28.86
C GLY A 88 -10.29 14.73 -30.01
N THR A 89 -9.34 14.96 -30.91
CA THR A 89 -9.56 15.70 -32.16
C THR A 89 -10.55 14.93 -33.04
N TYR A 90 -11.51 15.63 -33.66
CA TYR A 90 -12.56 15.04 -34.51
C TYR A 90 -13.47 14.00 -33.81
N ASP A 91 -13.79 14.21 -32.52
CA ASP A 91 -14.67 13.34 -31.71
C ASP A 91 -14.22 11.88 -31.54
N GLN A 92 -12.96 11.57 -31.87
CA GLN A 92 -12.37 10.26 -31.57
C GLN A 92 -12.07 10.14 -30.06
N PRO A 93 -12.51 9.07 -29.37
CA PRO A 93 -12.24 8.90 -27.95
C PRO A 93 -10.75 8.60 -27.71
N ILE A 94 -10.12 9.36 -26.82
CA ILE A 94 -8.79 9.06 -26.29
C ILE A 94 -8.97 8.28 -24.99
N ILE A 95 -8.44 7.06 -24.96
CA ILE A 95 -8.58 6.16 -23.83
C ILE A 95 -7.32 6.22 -22.99
N TYR A 96 -7.52 6.40 -21.68
CA TYR A 96 -6.47 6.49 -20.70
C TYR A 96 -6.61 5.42 -19.65
N LEU A 97 -5.50 4.77 -19.32
CA LEU A 97 -5.41 3.75 -18.29
C LEU A 97 -4.31 4.11 -17.30
N SER A 98 -4.52 3.85 -16.02
CA SER A 98 -3.48 4.12 -15.03
C SER A 98 -2.25 3.24 -15.27
N ASP A 99 -1.10 3.82 -15.00
CA ASP A 99 0.20 3.18 -15.13
C ASP A 99 0.33 1.92 -14.25
N GLY A 100 -0.36 1.91 -13.10
CA GLY A 100 -0.55 0.76 -12.23
C GLY A 100 -1.15 -0.45 -12.94
N VAL A 101 -2.19 -0.28 -13.76
CA VAL A 101 -2.82 -1.41 -14.47
C VAL A 101 -1.89 -1.97 -15.54
N PHE A 102 -1.17 -1.11 -16.26
CA PHE A 102 -0.19 -1.52 -17.27
C PHE A 102 0.85 -2.49 -16.70
N ARG A 103 1.36 -2.19 -15.52
CA ARG A 103 2.37 -3.04 -14.86
C ARG A 103 1.77 -4.25 -14.14
N GLN A 104 0.64 -4.08 -13.47
CA GLN A 104 0.10 -5.11 -12.57
C GLN A 104 -0.86 -6.11 -13.24
N ALA A 105 -1.31 -5.83 -14.48
CA ALA A 105 -2.27 -6.65 -15.19
C ALA A 105 -1.88 -6.99 -16.64
N ILE A 106 -1.16 -6.10 -17.33
CA ILE A 106 -0.81 -6.29 -18.75
C ILE A 106 0.62 -6.83 -18.95
N GLY A 107 1.52 -6.55 -17.99
CA GLY A 107 2.92 -6.97 -18.09
C GLY A 107 3.75 -6.03 -18.97
N VAL A 108 3.39 -4.75 -19.04
CA VAL A 108 4.18 -3.75 -19.79
C VAL A 108 5.40 -3.34 -18.98
N ASP A 109 6.57 -3.34 -19.62
CA ASP A 109 7.76 -2.80 -19.03
C ASP A 109 7.88 -1.28 -19.28
N PHE A 110 8.15 -0.53 -18.21
CA PHE A 110 8.39 0.91 -18.30
C PHE A 110 9.88 1.17 -18.38
N LEU A 111 10.30 1.82 -19.46
CA LEU A 111 11.67 2.24 -19.65
C LEU A 111 11.94 3.56 -18.90
N ASN A 112 13.22 3.86 -18.72
CA ASN A 112 13.64 5.10 -18.06
C ASN A 112 13.11 6.33 -18.82
N SER A 113 12.70 7.36 -18.07
CA SER A 113 12.23 8.62 -18.64
C SER A 113 12.61 9.77 -17.74
N ASN A 114 13.09 10.85 -18.34
CA ASN A 114 13.32 12.12 -17.65
C ASN A 114 12.18 13.13 -17.85
N ASN A 115 11.17 12.78 -18.65
CA ASN A 115 10.03 13.64 -18.94
C ASN A 115 8.76 13.04 -18.31
N PRO A 116 8.13 13.70 -17.31
CA PRO A 116 6.92 13.18 -16.68
C PRO A 116 5.75 13.00 -17.65
N ASP A 117 5.68 13.78 -18.73
CA ASP A 117 4.58 13.73 -19.70
C ASP A 117 4.74 12.62 -20.75
N ARG A 118 5.84 11.86 -20.70
CA ARG A 118 6.17 10.82 -21.68
C ARG A 118 6.67 9.55 -20.99
N GLN A 119 6.08 8.40 -21.32
CA GLN A 119 6.50 7.11 -20.82
C GLN A 119 6.86 6.18 -21.99
N PRO A 120 8.15 5.96 -22.27
CA PRO A 120 8.58 4.89 -23.16
C PRO A 120 8.27 3.53 -22.51
N ILE A 121 7.74 2.60 -23.31
CA ILE A 121 7.35 1.27 -22.87
C ILE A 121 7.92 0.19 -23.78
N GLN A 122 8.04 -1.02 -23.24
CA GLN A 122 8.35 -2.23 -23.99
C GLN A 122 7.32 -3.31 -23.65
N TRP A 123 6.71 -3.89 -24.69
CA TRP A 123 5.76 -5.01 -24.55
C TRP A 123 5.65 -5.74 -25.88
N PHE A 124 6.32 -6.89 -26.01
CA PHE A 124 6.47 -7.64 -27.26
C PHE A 124 6.85 -6.74 -28.45
N SER A 125 7.81 -5.83 -28.20
CA SER A 125 8.25 -4.82 -29.16
C SER A 125 9.78 -4.72 -29.16
N SER A 126 10.32 -4.28 -30.30
CA SER A 126 11.75 -3.99 -30.45
C SER A 126 12.28 -3.04 -29.37
N ALA A 127 13.42 -3.41 -28.78
CA ALA A 127 14.10 -2.60 -27.77
C ALA A 127 14.68 -1.29 -28.34
N THR A 128 14.87 -1.21 -29.66
CA THR A 128 15.50 -0.06 -30.33
C THR A 128 14.53 1.06 -30.71
N SER A 129 13.23 0.77 -30.74
CA SER A 129 12.17 1.72 -31.11
C SER A 129 10.96 1.55 -30.19
N PRO A 130 11.07 1.92 -28.90
CA PRO A 130 9.99 1.73 -27.94
C PRO A 130 8.80 2.64 -28.25
N LEU A 131 7.58 2.15 -28.00
CA LEU A 131 6.39 2.97 -28.06
C LEU A 131 6.42 3.98 -26.90
N ILE A 132 6.17 5.26 -27.19
CA ILE A 132 6.16 6.33 -26.18
C ILE A 132 4.72 6.79 -25.97
N LEU A 133 4.20 6.56 -24.77
CA LEU A 133 2.86 6.98 -24.39
C LEU A 133 2.89 8.38 -23.76
N VAL A 134 1.88 9.19 -24.09
CA VAL A 134 1.64 10.48 -23.40
C VAL A 134 1.06 10.19 -22.04
N THR A 135 1.48 10.94 -21.02
CA THR A 135 0.97 10.77 -19.67
C THR A 135 0.28 12.02 -19.14
N GLN A 136 -0.66 11.82 -18.21
CA GLN A 136 -1.33 12.89 -17.50
C GLN A 136 -1.62 12.47 -16.06
N LEU A 137 -1.60 13.42 -15.13
CA LEU A 137 -1.89 13.16 -13.73
C LEU A 137 -3.31 13.65 -13.38
N GLN A 138 -4.09 12.79 -12.72
CA GLN A 138 -5.43 13.15 -12.25
C GLN A 138 -5.81 12.31 -11.03
N SER A 139 -6.39 12.94 -10.00
CA SER A 139 -6.99 12.27 -8.83
C SER A 139 -6.13 11.18 -8.15
N GLY A 140 -4.82 11.40 -8.00
CA GLY A 140 -3.91 10.43 -7.35
C GLY A 140 -3.27 9.41 -8.30
N TYR A 141 -3.63 9.41 -9.58
CA TYR A 141 -3.15 8.45 -10.58
C TYR A 141 -2.43 9.14 -11.74
N ARG A 142 -1.41 8.45 -12.28
CA ARG A 142 -0.80 8.78 -13.57
C ARG A 142 -1.42 7.90 -14.63
N TYR A 143 -2.05 8.53 -15.60
CA TYR A 143 -2.70 7.88 -16.73
C TYR A 143 -1.81 7.94 -17.96
N LEU A 144 -1.84 6.88 -18.74
CA LEU A 144 -1.18 6.74 -20.04
C LEU A 144 -2.24 6.80 -21.12
N ASP A 145 -2.02 7.54 -22.22
CA ASP A 145 -2.83 7.43 -23.44
C ASP A 145 -2.49 6.11 -24.13
N ILE A 146 -3.47 5.21 -24.22
CA ILE A 146 -3.27 3.84 -24.69
C ILE A 146 -3.86 3.62 -26.08
N THR A 147 -4.37 4.67 -26.73
CA THR A 147 -5.08 4.56 -28.01
C THR A 147 -4.23 3.86 -29.07
N LYS A 148 -2.97 4.30 -29.23
CA LYS A 148 -2.03 3.69 -30.18
C LYS A 148 -1.63 2.26 -29.80
N PHE A 149 -1.43 2.02 -28.50
CA PHE A 149 -1.07 0.70 -27.98
C PHE A 149 -2.17 -0.33 -28.29
N VAL A 150 -3.42 0.03 -28.00
CA VAL A 150 -4.62 -0.78 -28.26
C VAL A 150 -4.79 -1.07 -29.75
N GLN A 151 -4.59 -0.07 -30.61
CA GLN A 151 -4.66 -0.23 -32.07
C GLN A 151 -3.60 -1.21 -32.58
N GLN A 152 -2.34 -1.07 -32.15
CA GLN A 152 -1.25 -1.95 -32.55
C GLN A 152 -1.42 -3.38 -32.04
N ALA A 153 -1.98 -3.54 -30.83
CA ALA A 153 -2.21 -4.85 -30.23
C ALA A 153 -3.53 -5.51 -30.69
N ASN A 154 -4.33 -4.81 -31.51
CA ASN A 154 -5.65 -5.25 -31.98
C ASN A 154 -6.62 -5.60 -30.83
N TRP A 155 -6.71 -4.73 -29.81
CA TRP A 155 -7.59 -4.91 -28.66
C TRP A 155 -8.93 -4.21 -28.86
N GLN A 156 -9.99 -4.77 -28.27
CA GLN A 156 -11.32 -4.18 -28.26
C GLN A 156 -11.65 -3.61 -26.89
N LEU A 157 -12.12 -2.36 -26.85
CA LEU A 157 -12.43 -1.65 -25.61
C LEU A 157 -13.87 -1.16 -25.61
N GLN A 158 -14.54 -1.32 -24.46
CA GLN A 158 -15.89 -0.82 -24.24
C GLN A 158 -16.04 -0.28 -22.81
N THR A 159 -16.68 0.88 -22.67
CA THR A 159 -17.01 1.42 -21.35
C THR A 159 -18.38 0.89 -20.90
N ASN A 160 -18.47 0.37 -19.67
CA ASN A 160 -19.71 -0.05 -19.04
C ASN A 160 -19.77 0.51 -17.60
N GLY A 161 -20.38 1.70 -17.46
CA GLY A 161 -20.45 2.41 -16.18
C GLY A 161 -19.06 2.67 -15.60
N ASN A 162 -18.79 2.10 -14.41
CA ASN A 162 -17.51 2.21 -13.70
C ASN A 162 -16.41 1.27 -14.24
N THR A 163 -16.73 0.41 -15.20
CA THR A 163 -15.82 -0.63 -15.72
C THR A 163 -15.38 -0.35 -17.15
N LEU A 164 -14.07 -0.39 -17.42
CA LEU A 164 -13.54 -0.48 -18.77
C LEU A 164 -13.35 -1.96 -19.12
N VAL A 165 -14.13 -2.45 -20.09
CA VAL A 165 -14.01 -3.80 -20.62
C VAL A 165 -12.92 -3.80 -21.70
N ILE A 166 -11.94 -4.68 -21.53
CA ILE A 166 -10.81 -4.89 -22.44
C ILE A 166 -10.85 -6.35 -22.89
N VAL A 167 -10.98 -6.56 -24.19
CA VAL A 167 -10.89 -7.89 -24.82
C VAL A 167 -9.65 -7.92 -25.69
N THR A 168 -8.77 -8.88 -25.43
CA THR A 168 -7.54 -9.10 -26.19
C THR A 168 -7.71 -10.29 -27.13
N PRO A 169 -6.99 -10.35 -28.27
CA PRO A 169 -6.95 -11.54 -29.10
C PRO A 169 -6.51 -12.76 -28.29
N GLN A 170 -7.17 -13.91 -28.50
CA GLN A 170 -6.79 -15.16 -27.83
C GLN A 170 -5.41 -15.61 -28.32
N ALA A 171 -4.49 -15.81 -27.39
CA ALA A 171 -3.15 -16.32 -27.65
C ALA A 171 -3.02 -17.81 -27.28
N GLN A 172 -2.03 -18.48 -27.85
CA GLN A 172 -1.66 -19.85 -27.57
C GLN A 172 -0.20 -19.95 -27.12
N ILE A 173 0.06 -20.75 -26.08
CA ILE A 173 1.43 -21.13 -25.71
C ILE A 173 1.78 -22.37 -26.52
N LYS A 174 2.77 -22.22 -27.40
CA LYS A 174 3.25 -23.27 -28.31
C LYS A 174 4.24 -24.21 -27.63
N ASN A 175 5.06 -23.69 -26.73
CA ASN A 175 6.03 -24.49 -25.99
C ASN A 175 6.50 -23.76 -24.71
N ILE A 176 7.04 -24.53 -23.77
CA ILE A 176 7.83 -24.02 -22.64
C ILE A 176 9.18 -24.74 -22.67
N ILE A 177 10.25 -23.97 -22.76
CA ILE A 177 11.63 -24.45 -22.81
C ILE A 177 12.32 -24.02 -21.53
N THR A 178 13.00 -24.96 -20.85
CA THR A 178 13.84 -24.66 -19.68
C THR A 178 15.31 -24.91 -19.99
N GLY A 179 16.18 -24.09 -19.43
CA GLY A 179 17.63 -24.19 -19.63
C GLY A 179 18.41 -23.54 -18.50
N GLN A 180 19.71 -23.80 -18.43
CA GLN A 180 20.61 -23.20 -17.45
C GLN A 180 21.69 -22.38 -18.15
N GLN A 181 21.98 -21.18 -17.63
CA GLN A 181 23.07 -20.33 -18.10
C GLN A 181 23.98 -19.95 -16.92
N PRO A 182 25.32 -19.87 -17.11
CA PRO A 182 26.21 -19.38 -16.06
C PRO A 182 26.03 -17.87 -15.86
N LEU A 183 25.82 -17.45 -14.61
CA LEU A 183 25.71 -16.02 -14.24
C LEU A 183 27.09 -15.33 -14.16
N ASN A 184 28.16 -16.09 -13.92
CA ASN A 184 29.52 -15.61 -13.75
C ASN A 184 30.51 -16.43 -14.61
N PRO A 185 31.71 -15.88 -14.94
CA PRO A 185 32.76 -16.59 -15.67
C PRO A 185 33.19 -17.91 -14.98
N PRO A 186 33.67 -18.92 -15.71
CA PRO A 186 34.14 -20.19 -15.14
C PRO A 186 35.32 -19.96 -14.18
N GLY A 187 35.26 -20.53 -12.96
CA GLY A 187 36.39 -20.55 -12.02
C GLY A 187 36.07 -20.10 -10.58
N ILE A 188 34.93 -19.45 -10.37
CA ILE A 188 34.42 -19.05 -9.04
C ILE A 188 33.03 -19.68 -8.89
N ASN A 189 32.84 -20.64 -7.97
CA ASN A 189 31.54 -21.25 -7.59
C ASN A 189 30.40 -20.92 -8.56
N THR A 190 30.34 -21.59 -9.72
CA THR A 190 29.50 -21.16 -10.85
C THR A 190 28.03 -21.21 -10.47
N ILE A 191 27.44 -20.04 -10.18
CA ILE A 191 26.00 -19.88 -9.99
C ILE A 191 25.35 -20.00 -11.38
N ARG A 192 24.41 -20.93 -11.53
CA ARG A 192 23.62 -21.10 -12.76
C ARG A 192 22.25 -20.49 -12.56
N GLU A 193 21.81 -19.62 -13.47
CA GLU A 193 20.42 -19.17 -13.52
C GLU A 193 19.60 -20.17 -14.34
N ASN A 194 18.37 -20.42 -13.87
CA ASN A 194 17.39 -21.15 -14.67
C ASN A 194 16.65 -20.14 -15.55
N ARG A 195 16.59 -20.42 -16.84
CA ARG A 195 15.82 -19.65 -17.82
C ARG A 195 14.62 -20.47 -18.26
N ILE A 196 13.45 -19.86 -18.25
CA ILE A 196 12.21 -20.37 -18.83
C ILE A 196 11.86 -19.49 -20.02
N VAL A 197 11.63 -20.10 -21.18
CA VAL A 197 11.16 -19.40 -22.39
C VAL A 197 9.78 -19.96 -22.74
N VAL A 198 8.79 -19.09 -22.79
CA VAL A 198 7.43 -19.42 -23.20
C VAL A 198 7.24 -18.93 -24.63
N ASP A 199 7.09 -19.85 -25.57
CA ASP A 199 6.87 -19.55 -26.98
C ASP A 199 5.37 -19.27 -27.22
N LEU A 200 5.06 -18.15 -27.86
CA LEU A 200 3.70 -17.66 -28.08
C LEU A 200 3.45 -17.47 -29.58
N ASP A 201 2.21 -17.70 -30.01
CA ASP A 201 1.80 -17.34 -31.38
C ASP A 201 1.63 -15.83 -31.56
N ARG A 202 1.31 -15.11 -30.49
CA ARG A 202 1.10 -13.66 -30.46
C ARG A 202 1.41 -13.06 -29.09
N ALA A 203 1.59 -11.74 -29.06
CA ALA A 203 1.66 -10.96 -27.83
C ALA A 203 0.39 -11.13 -26.98
N THR A 204 0.55 -11.25 -25.65
CA THR A 204 -0.57 -11.46 -24.72
C THR A 204 -0.29 -10.84 -23.35
N PRO A 205 -1.30 -10.35 -22.61
CA PRO A 205 -1.12 -9.96 -21.22
C PRO A 205 -0.49 -11.06 -20.37
N TRP A 206 0.41 -10.67 -19.48
CA TRP A 206 1.04 -11.58 -18.54
C TRP A 206 1.33 -10.89 -17.21
N ILE A 207 1.42 -11.69 -16.15
CA ILE A 207 1.79 -11.23 -14.81
C ILE A 207 2.66 -12.26 -14.11
N VAL A 208 3.51 -11.79 -13.20
CA VAL A 208 4.26 -12.64 -12.27
C VAL A 208 3.90 -12.27 -10.85
N ARG A 209 3.59 -13.26 -10.01
CA ARG A 209 3.25 -13.06 -8.61
C ARG A 209 4.11 -13.94 -7.72
N GLN A 210 4.61 -13.35 -6.64
CA GLN A 210 5.25 -14.11 -5.57
C GLN A 210 4.17 -14.75 -4.70
N GLY A 211 4.28 -16.05 -4.45
CA GLY A 211 3.44 -16.83 -3.54
C GLY A 211 4.03 -16.96 -2.14
N LEU A 212 3.54 -17.96 -1.40
CA LEU A 212 3.98 -18.24 -0.04
C LEU A 212 5.27 -19.08 0.00
N PRO A 213 5.99 -19.11 1.13
CA PRO A 213 7.02 -20.13 1.35
C PRO A 213 6.44 -21.53 1.22
N ILE A 214 7.10 -22.39 0.45
CA ILE A 214 6.71 -23.78 0.26
C ILE A 214 7.05 -24.54 1.54
N LYS A 215 6.05 -25.17 2.16
CA LYS A 215 6.26 -25.98 3.36
C LYS A 215 7.21 -27.14 3.02
N GLN A 216 8.28 -27.30 3.78
CA GLN A 216 9.10 -28.50 3.71
C GLN A 216 8.34 -29.65 4.39
N VAL A 217 8.17 -30.76 3.68
CA VAL A 217 7.73 -32.02 4.30
C VAL A 217 8.89 -32.51 5.16
N GLN A 218 8.74 -32.44 6.48
CA GLN A 218 9.69 -33.05 7.39
C GLN A 218 9.37 -34.55 7.45
N THR A 219 10.18 -35.37 6.80
CA THR A 219 10.18 -36.81 7.07
C THR A 219 10.88 -37.03 8.40
N PRO A 220 10.24 -37.68 9.40
CA PRO A 220 10.94 -38.12 10.60
C PRO A 220 12.10 -39.04 10.20
N PRO A 221 13.21 -39.06 10.95
CA PRO A 221 14.21 -40.12 10.79
C PRO A 221 13.51 -41.48 10.90
N ALA A 222 13.82 -42.40 9.99
CA ALA A 222 13.17 -43.71 9.92
C ALA A 222 13.36 -44.56 11.20
N ASP A 223 14.27 -44.14 12.08
CA ASP A 223 14.73 -44.93 13.23
C ASP A 223 14.35 -44.34 14.60
N ASP A 224 13.64 -43.19 14.67
CA ASP A 224 13.19 -42.64 15.96
C ASP A 224 11.98 -41.68 15.79
N PRO A 225 10.75 -42.11 16.14
CA PRO A 225 9.55 -41.27 16.06
C PRO A 225 9.50 -40.14 17.11
N ASP A 226 10.39 -40.12 18.11
CA ASP A 226 10.47 -39.08 19.15
C ASP A 226 11.63 -38.08 18.92
N ALA A 227 12.44 -38.26 17.87
CA ALA A 227 13.53 -37.35 17.54
C ALA A 227 13.01 -35.99 17.03
N ILE A 228 13.36 -34.91 17.75
CA ILE A 228 13.09 -33.53 17.31
C ILE A 228 13.79 -33.31 15.96
N ALA A 229 13.00 -33.12 14.90
CA ALA A 229 13.53 -32.86 13.57
C ALA A 229 14.48 -31.64 13.60
N PRO A 230 15.73 -31.78 13.09
CA PRO A 230 16.68 -30.68 13.09
C PRO A 230 16.13 -29.50 12.29
N LYS A 231 16.31 -28.28 12.81
CA LYS A 231 15.91 -27.05 12.12
C LYS A 231 16.61 -27.01 10.75
N PRO A 232 15.87 -26.91 9.63
CA PRO A 232 16.46 -27.04 8.31
C PRO A 232 17.53 -25.97 8.07
N ALA A 233 18.69 -26.39 7.55
CA ALA A 233 19.84 -25.54 7.29
C ALA A 233 19.61 -24.50 6.18
N THR A 234 18.58 -24.69 5.34
CA THR A 234 18.22 -23.81 4.22
C THR A 234 16.79 -23.30 4.36
N LEU A 235 16.60 -22.00 4.10
CA LEU A 235 15.27 -21.41 4.07
C LEU A 235 14.46 -22.02 2.91
N PRO A 236 13.15 -22.26 3.12
CA PRO A 236 12.32 -22.91 2.12
C PRO A 236 12.24 -22.08 0.83
N ASN A 237 12.15 -22.79 -0.30
CA ASN A 237 11.77 -22.21 -1.59
C ASN A 237 10.44 -21.45 -1.47
N ARG A 238 10.23 -20.51 -2.37
CA ARG A 238 8.98 -19.76 -2.48
C ARG A 238 8.26 -20.15 -3.75
N GLU A 239 6.95 -20.24 -3.64
CA GLU A 239 6.09 -20.32 -4.81
C GLU A 239 6.16 -19.02 -5.61
N TRP A 240 6.19 -19.14 -6.92
CA TRP A 240 5.94 -18.04 -7.84
C TRP A 240 5.01 -18.51 -8.93
N THR A 241 4.13 -17.65 -9.42
CA THR A 241 3.25 -17.96 -10.55
C THR A 241 3.52 -17.00 -11.69
N ILE A 242 3.66 -17.54 -12.89
CA ILE A 242 3.59 -16.79 -14.14
C ILE A 242 2.21 -17.08 -14.71
N THR A 243 1.41 -16.05 -14.94
CA THR A 243 0.08 -16.18 -15.52
C THR A 243 0.03 -15.44 -16.85
N LEU A 244 -0.42 -16.10 -17.90
CA LEU A 244 -0.57 -15.54 -19.24
C LEU A 244 -2.03 -15.65 -19.70
N ASP A 245 -2.53 -14.62 -20.39
CA ASP A 245 -3.82 -14.62 -21.10
C ASP A 245 -3.71 -15.40 -22.42
N ALA A 246 -3.24 -16.64 -22.32
CA ALA A 246 -3.02 -17.56 -23.42
C ALA A 246 -3.40 -18.98 -22.99
N ILE A 247 -3.76 -19.81 -23.96
CA ILE A 247 -4.07 -21.23 -23.72
C ILE A 247 -2.88 -22.10 -24.10
N ALA A 248 -2.39 -22.89 -23.16
CA ALA A 248 -1.38 -23.90 -23.42
C ALA A 248 -1.92 -25.06 -24.26
N ASP A 249 -1.10 -25.56 -25.17
CA ASP A 249 -1.36 -26.81 -25.87
C ASP A 249 -1.62 -27.95 -24.85
N PRO A 250 -2.68 -28.77 -25.01
CA PRO A 250 -2.96 -29.89 -24.12
C PRO A 250 -1.75 -30.83 -23.89
N VAL A 251 -0.91 -31.03 -24.91
CA VAL A 251 0.31 -31.85 -24.80
C VAL A 251 1.32 -31.22 -23.83
N LEU A 252 1.41 -29.89 -23.82
CA LEU A 252 2.25 -29.14 -22.88
C LEU A 252 1.75 -29.29 -21.44
N ILE A 253 0.43 -29.26 -21.22
CA ILE A 253 -0.17 -29.46 -19.89
C ILE A 253 0.14 -30.87 -19.38
N GLN A 254 -0.01 -31.89 -20.23
CA GLN A 254 0.29 -33.29 -19.88
C GLN A 254 1.76 -33.48 -19.45
N ARG A 255 2.71 -32.74 -20.04
CA ARG A 255 4.13 -32.77 -19.66
C ARG A 255 4.37 -32.42 -18.18
N TYR A 256 3.53 -31.57 -17.60
CA TYR A 256 3.67 -31.07 -16.22
C TYR A 256 2.53 -31.51 -15.30
N THR A 257 1.69 -32.46 -15.74
CA THR A 257 0.69 -33.11 -14.90
C THR A 257 1.30 -34.36 -14.29
N SER A 258 1.44 -34.42 -12.96
CA SER A 258 1.88 -35.63 -12.28
C SER A 258 0.96 -36.80 -12.64
N ALA A 259 1.50 -37.89 -13.21
CA ALA A 259 0.74 -39.12 -13.36
C ALA A 259 0.23 -39.61 -11.99
N PRO A 260 -0.95 -40.25 -11.90
CA PRO A 260 -1.38 -40.91 -10.68
C PRO A 260 -0.24 -41.83 -10.20
N GLN A 261 0.16 -41.74 -8.93
CA GLN A 261 1.10 -42.72 -8.40
C GLN A 261 0.48 -44.10 -8.60
N PRO A 262 1.15 -45.05 -9.29
CA PRO A 262 0.67 -46.42 -9.29
C PRO A 262 0.58 -46.88 -7.83
N PRO A 263 -0.42 -47.72 -7.47
CA PRO A 263 -0.46 -48.32 -6.14
C PRO A 263 0.92 -48.90 -5.84
N SER A 264 1.40 -48.69 -4.60
CA SER A 264 2.75 -49.07 -4.18
C SER A 264 3.05 -50.50 -4.60
N LEU A 265 3.88 -50.66 -5.64
CA LEU A 265 4.36 -51.96 -6.07
C LEU A 265 5.27 -52.54 -4.97
N PRO A 266 5.19 -53.85 -4.70
CA PRO A 266 6.13 -54.53 -3.80
C PRO A 266 7.57 -54.21 -4.18
N SER A 267 8.43 -54.06 -3.16
CA SER A 267 9.82 -53.59 -3.25
C SER A 267 10.69 -54.33 -4.27
N LEU A 268 10.32 -55.55 -4.68
CA LEU A 268 11.04 -56.34 -5.67
C LEU A 268 10.95 -55.84 -7.12
N ILE A 269 9.93 -55.05 -7.51
CA ILE A 269 9.74 -54.66 -8.93
C ILE A 269 10.46 -53.33 -9.28
N LYS A 270 10.93 -52.57 -8.28
CA LYS A 270 11.65 -51.29 -8.51
C LYS A 270 13.01 -51.45 -9.19
N GLN A 271 13.57 -52.66 -9.26
CA GLN A 271 14.91 -52.92 -9.81
C GLN A 271 14.93 -53.29 -11.30
N ILE A 272 13.78 -53.55 -11.95
CA ILE A 272 13.74 -54.17 -13.30
C ILE A 272 13.27 -53.20 -14.40
N LEU A 273 12.83 -51.98 -14.06
CA LEU A 273 12.39 -51.00 -15.07
C LEU A 273 13.54 -50.09 -15.55
N PRO A 274 13.71 -49.86 -16.86
CA PRO A 274 14.67 -48.89 -17.36
C PRO A 274 14.32 -47.48 -16.82
N LYS A 275 15.30 -46.84 -16.17
CA LYS A 275 15.22 -45.44 -15.72
C LYS A 275 15.33 -44.49 -16.91
N THR A 276 14.31 -44.44 -17.76
CA THR A 276 14.14 -43.40 -18.79
C THR A 276 12.89 -42.58 -18.49
N GLN A 277 12.70 -42.18 -17.24
CA GLN A 277 11.83 -41.06 -16.92
C GLN A 277 12.65 -39.77 -17.00
N PRO A 278 12.23 -38.75 -17.76
CA PRO A 278 12.85 -37.44 -17.69
C PRO A 278 12.81 -36.96 -16.23
N THR A 279 13.93 -36.45 -15.74
CA THR A 279 14.01 -35.89 -14.39
C THR A 279 12.97 -34.78 -14.29
N PRO A 280 12.05 -34.81 -13.29
CA PRO A 280 11.07 -33.76 -13.11
C PRO A 280 11.78 -32.41 -13.00
N ASP A 281 11.34 -31.42 -13.77
CA ASP A 281 11.84 -30.06 -13.65
C ASP A 281 11.60 -29.58 -12.21
N LYS A 282 12.66 -29.49 -11.40
CA LYS A 282 12.55 -29.09 -9.98
C LYS A 282 12.04 -27.65 -9.84
N LEU A 283 12.12 -26.84 -10.89
CA LEU A 283 11.67 -25.45 -10.89
C LEU A 283 10.18 -25.36 -11.25
N ILE A 284 9.75 -25.90 -12.39
CA ILE A 284 8.33 -25.86 -12.81
C ILE A 284 7.57 -26.97 -12.09
N GLN A 285 6.72 -26.58 -11.13
CA GLN A 285 5.92 -27.51 -10.33
C GLN A 285 4.65 -27.96 -11.06
N LYS A 286 4.03 -27.06 -11.84
CA LYS A 286 2.75 -27.31 -12.50
C LYS A 286 2.54 -26.33 -13.64
N VAL A 287 1.88 -26.81 -14.70
CA VAL A 287 1.28 -25.96 -15.75
C VAL A 287 -0.18 -26.32 -15.86
N GLU A 288 -1.07 -25.35 -15.79
CA GLU A 288 -2.52 -25.57 -15.89
C GLU A 288 -3.23 -24.43 -16.61
N VAL A 289 -4.41 -24.73 -17.16
CA VAL A 289 -5.31 -23.74 -17.75
C VAL A 289 -6.49 -23.52 -16.82
N VAL A 290 -6.66 -22.31 -16.32
CA VAL A 290 -7.74 -21.91 -15.41
C VAL A 290 -8.34 -20.59 -15.91
N ASN A 291 -9.66 -20.51 -16.05
CA ASN A 291 -10.38 -19.30 -16.47
C ASN A 291 -9.80 -18.65 -17.74
N ASN A 292 -9.53 -19.46 -18.77
CA ASN A 292 -8.95 -19.04 -20.04
C ASN A 292 -7.55 -18.39 -19.92
N GLN A 293 -6.78 -18.78 -18.91
CA GLN A 293 -5.39 -18.38 -18.72
C GLN A 293 -4.52 -19.59 -18.45
N THR A 294 -3.26 -19.54 -18.87
CA THR A 294 -2.26 -20.53 -18.45
C THR A 294 -1.51 -20.02 -17.22
N ILE A 295 -1.41 -20.87 -16.20
CA ILE A 295 -0.66 -20.63 -14.98
C ILE A 295 0.53 -21.61 -14.96
N VAL A 296 1.73 -21.07 -14.84
CA VAL A 296 2.98 -21.81 -14.62
C VAL A 296 3.42 -21.57 -13.17
N SER A 297 3.33 -22.60 -12.34
CA SER A 297 3.72 -22.55 -10.93
C SER A 297 5.17 -22.99 -10.76
N LEU A 298 5.95 -22.19 -10.04
CA LEU A 298 7.39 -22.34 -9.86
C LEU A 298 7.77 -22.53 -8.39
N SER A 299 8.80 -23.34 -8.13
CA SER A 299 9.49 -23.47 -6.84
C SER A 299 10.84 -22.75 -6.92
N VAL A 300 10.87 -21.48 -6.49
CA VAL A 300 12.03 -20.60 -6.61
C VAL A 300 12.84 -20.59 -5.32
N PRO A 301 14.19 -20.72 -5.36
CA PRO A 301 15.03 -20.63 -4.18
C PRO A 301 14.83 -19.34 -3.37
N PHE A 302 14.98 -19.43 -2.04
CA PHE A 302 14.92 -18.23 -1.20
C PHE A 302 15.97 -17.20 -1.63
N GLY A 303 15.58 -15.92 -1.69
CA GLY A 303 16.47 -14.83 -2.12
C GLY A 303 16.65 -14.72 -3.64
N TRP A 304 15.96 -15.56 -4.42
CA TRP A 304 15.89 -15.49 -5.88
C TRP A 304 14.52 -14.98 -6.32
N SER A 305 14.44 -14.40 -7.51
CA SER A 305 13.19 -13.89 -8.08
C SER A 305 13.22 -13.98 -9.61
N PRO A 306 12.04 -14.02 -10.26
CA PRO A 306 11.94 -13.94 -11.71
C PRO A 306 12.24 -12.52 -12.22
N ARG A 307 13.10 -12.42 -13.23
CA ARG A 307 13.24 -11.26 -14.11
C ARG A 307 12.60 -11.61 -15.45
N VAL A 308 11.68 -10.76 -15.91
CA VAL A 308 10.87 -11.06 -17.10
C VAL A 308 11.09 -10.03 -18.19
N ASN A 309 11.31 -10.52 -19.41
CA ASN A 309 11.44 -9.73 -20.62
C ASN A 309 10.58 -10.35 -21.74
N THR A 310 10.09 -9.52 -22.66
CA THR A 310 9.33 -9.96 -23.85
C THR A 310 10.14 -9.80 -25.12
N ILE A 311 10.01 -10.73 -26.07
CA ILE A 311 10.61 -10.71 -27.41
C ILE A 311 9.47 -10.66 -28.44
N ASP A 312 9.63 -9.89 -29.52
CA ASP A 312 8.62 -9.67 -30.54
C ASP A 312 8.61 -10.73 -31.66
N ASN A 313 9.78 -11.17 -32.15
CA ASN A 313 9.87 -12.08 -33.29
C ASN A 313 10.85 -13.25 -33.08
N PRO A 314 10.36 -14.50 -32.99
CA PRO A 314 8.98 -14.87 -32.64
C PRO A 314 8.61 -14.37 -31.23
N HIS A 315 7.30 -14.23 -30.98
CA HIS A 315 6.80 -13.77 -29.68
C HIS A 315 7.19 -14.74 -28.56
N ARG A 316 7.95 -14.24 -27.58
CA ARG A 316 8.40 -15.04 -26.43
C ARG A 316 8.31 -14.26 -25.13
N LEU A 317 7.91 -14.94 -24.06
CA LEU A 317 8.10 -14.46 -22.69
C LEU A 317 9.33 -15.17 -22.11
N MET A 318 10.39 -14.41 -21.83
CA MET A 318 11.62 -14.92 -21.25
C MET A 318 11.64 -14.61 -19.75
N VAL A 319 11.83 -15.64 -18.93
CA VAL A 319 11.84 -15.54 -17.47
C VAL A 319 13.15 -16.12 -16.93
N GLU A 320 13.95 -15.26 -16.31
CA GLU A 320 15.23 -15.60 -15.70
C GLU A 320 15.07 -15.66 -14.17
N ILE A 321 15.34 -16.81 -13.57
CA ILE A 321 15.31 -16.97 -12.11
C ILE A 321 16.71 -16.69 -11.58
N ARG A 322 16.86 -15.56 -10.89
CA ARG A 322 18.17 -15.04 -10.45
C ARG A 322 18.11 -14.30 -9.11
N PRO A 323 19.22 -14.22 -8.36
CA PRO A 323 19.27 -13.49 -7.09
C PRO A 323 19.26 -11.96 -7.27
N ASP A 324 19.57 -11.47 -8.48
CA ASP A 324 19.64 -10.05 -8.81
C ASP A 324 18.60 -9.63 -9.87
N ALA A 325 17.34 -9.99 -9.63
CA ALA A 325 16.26 -9.88 -10.61
C ALA A 325 15.65 -8.47 -10.80
N ILE A 326 15.86 -7.53 -9.86
CA ILE A 326 15.29 -6.18 -10.03
C ILE A 326 15.94 -5.47 -11.21
N VAL A 327 15.12 -4.90 -12.08
CA VAL A 327 15.59 -4.12 -13.23
C VAL A 327 15.74 -2.67 -12.81
N GLU A 328 16.87 -2.04 -13.15
CA GLU A 328 17.09 -0.64 -12.81
C GLU A 328 16.03 0.27 -13.43
N ARG A 329 15.51 1.21 -12.64
CA ARG A 329 14.55 2.24 -13.11
C ARG A 329 14.97 3.62 -12.65
N ASN A 330 14.76 4.60 -13.52
CA ASN A 330 14.82 6.02 -13.25
C ASN A 330 13.74 6.71 -14.10
N ILE A 331 12.60 7.00 -13.47
CA ILE A 331 11.41 7.53 -14.13
C ILE A 331 10.97 8.80 -13.41
N ALA A 332 11.08 9.94 -14.09
CA ALA A 332 10.33 11.15 -13.75
C ALA A 332 8.85 10.81 -13.88
N TRP A 333 8.18 10.56 -12.76
CA TRP A 333 6.83 10.01 -12.75
C TRP A 333 5.78 11.12 -12.79
N ALA A 334 6.00 12.18 -12.04
CA ALA A 334 5.25 13.43 -12.13
C ALA A 334 6.18 14.61 -11.83
N ASN A 335 5.69 15.84 -12.01
CA ASN A 335 6.47 17.02 -11.61
C ASN A 335 6.84 16.94 -10.12
N GLY A 336 8.14 16.99 -9.83
CA GLY A 336 8.65 16.88 -8.48
C GLY A 336 8.55 15.50 -7.83
N LEU A 337 8.22 14.44 -8.57
CA LEU A 337 8.20 13.06 -8.06
C LEU A 337 8.87 12.10 -9.05
N ARG A 338 9.97 11.48 -8.62
CA ARG A 338 10.76 10.54 -9.43
C ARG A 338 10.80 9.18 -8.75
N TRP A 339 10.57 8.13 -9.52
CA TRP A 339 10.74 6.75 -9.09
C TRP A 339 12.11 6.23 -9.51
N ARG A 340 12.81 5.62 -8.56
CA ARG A 340 14.05 4.90 -8.82
C ARG A 340 14.05 3.52 -8.18
N GLN A 341 14.77 2.60 -8.83
CA GLN A 341 15.10 1.32 -8.21
C GLN A 341 16.39 0.77 -8.80
N GLN A 342 17.23 0.14 -7.99
CA GLN A 342 18.47 -0.49 -8.44
C GLN A 342 19.04 -1.40 -7.34
N PHE A 343 20.11 -2.14 -7.67
CA PHE A 343 20.97 -2.73 -6.66
C PHE A 343 21.97 -1.70 -6.13
N ILE A 344 22.11 -1.64 -4.81
CA ILE A 344 23.14 -0.85 -4.14
C ILE A 344 24.10 -1.81 -3.43
N SER A 345 25.39 -1.65 -3.71
CA SER A 345 26.44 -2.50 -3.13
C SER A 345 26.96 -1.92 -1.82
N LEU A 346 27.02 -2.76 -0.78
CA LEU A 346 27.76 -2.52 0.45
C LEU A 346 28.81 -3.61 0.60
N GLY A 347 30.06 -3.28 0.26
CA GLY A 347 31.11 -4.28 0.14
C GLY A 347 30.76 -5.32 -0.92
N LYS A 348 30.72 -6.61 -0.54
CA LYS A 348 30.35 -7.73 -1.43
C LYS A 348 28.83 -7.96 -1.52
N GLU A 349 28.08 -7.36 -0.60
CA GLU A 349 26.63 -7.55 -0.50
C GLU A 349 25.91 -6.57 -1.42
N ARG A 350 24.83 -7.03 -2.08
CA ARG A 350 24.03 -6.22 -3.01
C ARG A 350 22.58 -6.20 -2.56
N PHE A 351 22.04 -5.02 -2.30
CA PHE A 351 20.66 -4.84 -1.83
C PHE A 351 19.78 -4.24 -2.93
N PRO A 352 18.63 -4.84 -3.26
CA PRO A 352 17.64 -4.19 -4.09
C PRO A 352 16.97 -3.08 -3.28
N VAL A 353 17.03 -1.87 -3.80
CA VAL A 353 16.43 -0.67 -3.19
C VAL A 353 15.47 -0.04 -4.18
N VAL A 354 14.24 0.22 -3.71
CA VAL A 354 13.20 0.95 -4.46
C VAL A 354 12.89 2.21 -3.68
N TRP A 355 12.98 3.38 -4.31
CA TRP A 355 12.73 4.65 -3.63
C TRP A 355 12.05 5.67 -4.53
N LEU A 356 11.42 6.65 -3.89
CA LEU A 356 10.86 7.82 -4.53
C LEU A 356 11.61 9.06 -4.05
N GLU A 357 12.00 9.91 -4.99
CA GLU A 357 12.54 11.24 -4.75
C GLU A 357 11.42 12.26 -4.94
N ALA A 358 11.13 13.02 -3.90
CA ALA A 358 10.08 14.03 -3.88
C ALA A 358 10.68 15.42 -3.64
N ASN A 359 10.36 16.37 -4.51
CA ASN A 359 10.63 17.78 -4.28
C ASN A 359 9.54 18.34 -3.36
N PRO A 360 9.84 18.67 -2.10
CA PRO A 360 8.84 19.10 -1.14
C PRO A 360 8.23 20.47 -1.43
N ARG A 361 8.68 21.18 -2.48
CA ARG A 361 8.06 22.40 -3.00
C ARG A 361 7.04 22.15 -4.13
N ALA A 362 6.95 20.92 -4.63
CA ALA A 362 6.04 20.54 -5.72
C ALA A 362 4.95 19.55 -5.25
N VAL A 363 5.17 18.88 -4.12
CA VAL A 363 4.25 17.94 -3.51
C VAL A 363 4.05 18.26 -2.04
N THR A 364 2.94 17.80 -1.47
CA THR A 364 2.67 17.91 -0.02
C THR A 364 2.71 16.53 0.63
N LEU A 365 3.03 16.50 1.92
CA LEU A 365 3.10 15.27 2.71
C LEU A 365 2.12 15.31 3.87
N LYS A 366 1.46 14.18 4.14
CA LYS A 366 0.60 14.01 5.32
C LYS A 366 0.75 12.62 5.92
N PRO A 367 0.70 12.47 7.25
CA PRO A 367 0.47 11.17 7.86
C PRO A 367 -0.92 10.67 7.46
N ILE A 368 -1.01 9.39 7.12
CA ILE A 368 -2.26 8.70 6.78
C ILE A 368 -2.42 7.48 7.69
N TRP A 369 -3.64 7.06 7.97
CA TRP A 369 -3.92 5.85 8.75
C TRP A 369 -5.18 5.15 8.26
N ALA A 370 -5.32 3.88 8.62
CA ALA A 370 -6.30 2.96 8.02
C ALA A 370 -7.74 3.52 8.00
N THR A 371 -8.17 4.17 9.08
CA THR A 371 -9.54 4.66 9.25
C THR A 371 -9.50 6.08 9.83
N PRO A 372 -9.72 7.15 9.04
CA PRO A 372 -9.69 8.53 9.52
C PRO A 372 -10.52 8.79 10.79
N GLU A 373 -11.61 8.04 10.97
CA GLU A 373 -12.58 8.19 12.04
C GLU A 373 -12.18 7.53 13.37
N THR A 374 -11.14 6.68 13.39
CA THR A 374 -10.65 6.01 14.61
C THR A 374 -9.20 5.51 14.50
N LEU A 375 -8.49 5.44 15.63
CA LEU A 375 -7.16 4.83 15.72
C LEU A 375 -7.16 3.32 15.95
N ILE A 376 -8.32 2.69 15.96
CA ILE A 376 -8.40 1.23 16.06
C ILE A 376 -8.51 0.66 14.64
N GLY A 377 -7.41 0.10 14.13
CA GLY A 377 -7.45 -0.56 12.84
C GLY A 377 -6.10 -0.69 12.14
N THR A 378 -6.08 -1.61 11.18
CA THR A 378 -4.99 -1.73 10.20
C THR A 378 -5.60 -1.95 8.84
N ALA A 379 -4.92 -1.54 7.78
CA ALA A 379 -5.30 -1.82 6.39
C ALA A 379 -4.03 -2.01 5.55
N PRO A 380 -4.08 -2.72 4.42
CA PRO A 380 -3.00 -2.67 3.43
C PRO A 380 -2.70 -1.21 3.04
N LEU A 381 -1.42 -0.85 2.94
CA LEU A 381 -1.03 0.53 2.59
C LEU A 381 -1.65 0.97 1.27
N ILE A 382 -1.70 0.09 0.27
CA ILE A 382 -2.31 0.36 -1.04
C ILE A 382 -3.77 0.84 -0.92
N GLN A 383 -4.57 0.22 -0.05
CA GLN A 383 -5.96 0.62 0.19
C GLN A 383 -6.03 1.96 0.93
N THR A 384 -5.13 2.17 1.89
CA THR A 384 -5.07 3.43 2.64
C THR A 384 -4.69 4.58 1.72
N ALA A 385 -3.63 4.43 0.91
CA ALA A 385 -3.19 5.45 -0.04
C ALA A 385 -4.28 5.81 -1.06
N GLN A 386 -5.01 4.81 -1.58
CA GLN A 386 -6.15 5.02 -2.47
C GLN A 386 -7.30 5.76 -1.77
N LYS A 387 -7.66 5.40 -0.53
CA LYS A 387 -8.71 6.09 0.25
C LYS A 387 -8.39 7.58 0.44
N TYR A 388 -7.12 7.91 0.64
CA TYR A 388 -6.69 9.31 0.79
C TYR A 388 -6.41 10.02 -0.55
N LEU A 389 -6.47 9.31 -1.69
CA LEU A 389 -6.04 9.83 -3.00
C LEU A 389 -4.58 10.32 -3.01
N ALA A 390 -3.70 9.62 -2.29
CA ALA A 390 -2.27 9.89 -2.32
C ALA A 390 -1.68 9.48 -3.69
N LEU A 391 -0.73 10.26 -4.20
CA LEU A 391 0.06 9.89 -5.38
C LEU A 391 0.99 8.72 -5.05
N ALA A 392 1.63 8.82 -3.89
CA ALA A 392 2.59 7.85 -3.39
C ALA A 392 2.47 7.72 -1.87
N ALA A 393 2.92 6.61 -1.31
CA ALA A 393 2.96 6.44 0.14
C ALA A 393 4.00 5.39 0.55
N ILE A 394 4.48 5.50 1.78
CA ILE A 394 5.25 4.44 2.46
C ILE A 394 4.60 4.13 3.81
N ASN A 395 4.72 2.89 4.31
CA ASN A 395 4.29 2.57 5.66
C ASN A 395 5.06 3.41 6.70
N GLY A 396 4.41 3.71 7.83
CA GLY A 396 4.90 4.69 8.80
C GLY A 396 5.44 4.05 10.07
N GLY A 397 4.96 4.55 11.21
CA GLY A 397 5.37 4.15 12.54
C GLY A 397 4.77 2.83 13.02
N TYR A 398 5.33 2.34 14.13
CA TYR A 398 4.96 1.06 14.76
C TYR A 398 3.53 1.03 15.28
N PHE A 399 3.01 -0.19 15.40
CA PHE A 399 1.69 -0.47 15.94
C PHE A 399 1.68 -1.87 16.56
N ASN A 400 0.71 -2.14 17.43
CA ASN A 400 0.50 -3.48 17.95
C ASN A 400 -0.46 -4.23 16.99
N ARG A 401 0.03 -5.30 16.36
CA ARG A 401 -0.76 -6.06 15.37
C ARG A 401 -1.96 -6.81 15.96
N ASN A 402 -1.94 -7.12 17.26
CA ASN A 402 -2.96 -7.93 17.91
C ASN A 402 -4.21 -7.08 18.20
N ASN A 403 -4.01 -5.92 18.84
CA ASN A 403 -5.11 -4.99 19.17
C ASN A 403 -5.27 -3.86 18.15
N ARG A 404 -4.36 -3.74 17.16
CA ARG A 404 -4.42 -2.81 16.04
C ARG A 404 -4.33 -1.33 16.45
N LEU A 405 -3.55 -1.04 17.50
CA LEU A 405 -3.39 0.30 18.07
C LEU A 405 -2.02 0.92 17.75
N PRO A 406 -1.91 2.25 17.63
CA PRO A 406 -0.65 2.93 17.31
C PRO A 406 0.33 2.90 18.48
N LEU A 407 1.63 2.81 18.16
CA LEU A 407 2.75 2.81 19.11
C LEU A 407 3.79 3.88 18.75
N GLY A 408 3.38 5.14 18.71
CA GLY A 408 4.28 6.26 18.47
C GLY A 408 3.58 7.50 17.92
N ALA A 409 4.37 8.54 17.72
CA ALA A 409 3.88 9.85 17.33
C ALA A 409 3.18 9.84 15.96
N ILE A 410 1.98 10.42 15.92
CA ILE A 410 1.30 10.86 14.71
C ILE A 410 0.75 12.25 15.02
N ARG A 411 1.26 13.28 14.36
CA ARG A 411 0.72 14.63 14.39
C ARG A 411 0.35 15.02 12.98
N ARG A 412 -0.86 15.53 12.76
CA ARG A 412 -1.34 15.97 11.46
C ARG A 412 -2.03 17.32 11.62
N ASP A 413 -1.66 18.28 10.78
CA ASP A 413 -2.29 19.61 10.77
C ASP A 413 -2.33 20.28 12.16
N ASN A 414 -1.19 20.23 12.88
CA ASN A 414 -0.99 20.70 14.26
C ASN A 414 -1.70 19.89 15.36
N GLN A 415 -2.57 18.94 15.02
CA GLN A 415 -3.27 18.08 15.96
C GLN A 415 -2.48 16.81 16.27
N TRP A 416 -2.29 16.53 17.55
CA TRP A 416 -1.76 15.23 17.99
C TRP A 416 -2.83 14.16 17.84
N ILE A 417 -2.59 13.24 16.91
CA ILE A 417 -3.42 12.06 16.68
C ILE A 417 -2.99 10.94 17.63
N SER A 418 -1.68 10.66 17.73
CA SER A 418 -1.09 9.74 18.72
C SER A 418 0.22 10.32 19.26
N GLY A 419 0.48 10.14 20.56
CA GLY A 419 1.66 10.68 21.23
C GLY A 419 2.94 9.87 21.00
N PRO A 420 4.13 10.50 21.09
CA PRO A 420 5.40 9.79 21.05
C PRO A 420 5.58 8.86 22.25
N ILE A 421 6.41 7.84 22.08
CA ILE A 421 6.79 6.90 23.14
C ILE A 421 8.30 6.71 23.15
N LEU A 422 8.86 6.36 24.30
CA LEU A 422 10.21 5.81 24.45
C LEU A 422 11.35 6.70 23.91
N ASN A 423 11.11 8.01 23.76
CA ASN A 423 12.05 8.97 23.16
C ASN A 423 12.58 8.50 21.78
N ARG A 424 11.70 7.90 20.97
CA ARG A 424 12.06 7.35 19.66
C ARG A 424 12.26 8.43 18.61
N GLY A 425 13.01 8.07 17.57
CA GLY A 425 13.20 8.86 16.37
C GLY A 425 11.86 9.23 15.71
N ALA A 426 11.76 10.47 15.28
CA ALA A 426 10.62 11.03 14.57
C ALA A 426 11.09 11.99 13.48
N ILE A 427 10.27 12.11 12.44
CA ILE A 427 10.40 13.11 11.38
C ILE A 427 9.21 14.04 11.44
N ALA A 428 9.48 15.33 11.28
CA ALA A 428 8.53 16.41 11.31
C ALA A 428 8.68 17.30 10.09
N TRP A 429 7.57 17.86 9.58
CA TRP A 429 7.59 18.70 8.38
C TRP A 429 6.42 19.68 8.31
N ASN A 430 6.61 20.72 7.51
CA ASN A 430 5.58 21.70 7.16
C ASN A 430 5.32 21.76 5.65
N ASN A 431 4.33 22.54 5.23
CA ASN A 431 3.97 22.68 3.82
C ASN A 431 4.93 23.59 3.03
N SER A 432 5.91 24.21 3.70
CA SER A 432 6.96 25.03 3.06
C SER A 432 8.19 24.21 2.66
N GLY A 433 8.14 22.89 2.88
CA GLY A 433 9.21 21.95 2.57
C GLY A 433 10.37 21.96 3.57
N GLN A 434 10.15 22.45 4.79
CA GLN A 434 11.11 22.32 5.89
C GLN A 434 10.86 21.02 6.66
N PHE A 435 11.95 20.42 7.14
CA PHE A 435 11.94 19.15 7.86
C PHE A 435 12.81 19.23 9.12
N TYR A 436 12.45 18.43 10.11
CA TYR A 436 13.25 18.18 11.29
C TYR A 436 13.21 16.70 11.65
N VAL A 437 14.38 16.11 11.95
CA VAL A 437 14.50 14.71 12.32
C VAL A 437 15.29 14.64 13.63
N GLY A 438 14.77 13.90 14.59
CA GLY A 438 15.38 13.77 15.91
C GLY A 438 14.63 12.80 16.80
N ARG A 439 15.05 12.67 18.05
CA ARG A 439 14.34 11.89 19.07
C ARG A 439 13.31 12.77 19.76
N LEU A 440 12.09 12.27 19.92
CA LEU A 440 10.94 13.08 20.30
C LEU A 440 10.30 12.56 21.60
N THR A 441 10.05 13.49 22.51
CA THR A 441 9.12 13.33 23.62
C THR A 441 8.06 14.43 23.62
N LEU A 442 6.90 14.11 24.17
CA LEU A 442 5.80 15.04 24.41
C LEU A 442 5.58 15.08 25.93
N GLN A 443 5.70 16.25 26.52
CA GLN A 443 5.46 16.49 27.93
C GLN A 443 4.10 17.16 28.07
N GLU A 444 3.14 16.43 28.61
CA GLU A 444 1.82 16.96 28.95
C GLU A 444 1.67 16.99 30.47
N THR A 445 1.12 18.08 30.99
CA THR A 445 0.86 18.24 32.42
C THR A 445 -0.52 18.82 32.61
N LEU A 446 -1.34 18.11 33.39
CA LEU A 446 -2.60 18.61 33.90
C LEU A 446 -2.32 19.49 35.12
N VAL A 447 -2.84 20.72 35.11
CA VAL A 447 -2.68 21.70 36.18
C VAL A 447 -4.06 22.08 36.70
N THR A 448 -4.23 22.08 38.02
CA THR A 448 -5.46 22.50 38.70
C THR A 448 -5.30 23.90 39.33
N PRO A 449 -6.39 24.56 39.76
CA PRO A 449 -6.33 25.85 40.46
C PRO A 449 -5.50 25.84 41.75
N ASN A 450 -5.41 24.71 42.46
CA ASN A 450 -4.55 24.58 43.65
C ASN A 450 -3.08 24.25 43.30
N ASN A 451 -2.67 24.44 42.03
CA ASN A 451 -1.33 24.20 41.51
C ASN A 451 -0.85 22.74 41.66
N LEU A 452 -1.77 21.77 41.77
CA LEU A 452 -1.43 20.36 41.59
C LEU A 452 -1.04 20.15 40.12
N ARG A 453 0.10 19.50 39.90
CA ARG A 453 0.67 19.25 38.58
C ARG A 453 0.82 17.75 38.36
N LEU A 454 0.05 17.21 37.43
CA LEU A 454 0.00 15.78 37.16
C LEU A 454 0.53 15.49 35.74
N PRO A 455 1.62 14.72 35.60
CA PRO A 455 2.16 14.39 34.28
C PRO A 455 1.23 13.40 33.57
N ILE A 456 0.87 13.74 32.33
CA ILE A 456 0.20 12.84 31.40
C ILE A 456 1.28 12.20 30.54
N LEU A 457 1.47 10.90 30.69
CA LEU A 457 2.60 10.17 30.09
C LEU A 457 2.31 9.72 28.67
N PHE A 458 1.04 9.51 28.32
CA PHE A 458 0.63 8.99 27.01
C PHE A 458 -0.61 9.70 26.48
N LEU A 459 -0.63 9.96 25.19
CA LEU A 459 -1.75 10.55 24.47
C LEU A 459 -2.17 9.60 23.35
N ASN A 460 -3.44 9.17 23.33
CA ASN A 460 -4.04 8.34 22.27
C ASN A 460 -3.10 7.18 21.83
N SER A 461 -2.57 6.44 22.80
CA SER A 461 -1.53 5.43 22.57
C SER A 461 -2.02 4.04 22.96
N GLY A 462 -1.61 3.05 22.16
CA GLY A 462 -1.69 1.64 22.52
C GLY A 462 -0.50 1.17 23.39
N TYR A 463 0.46 2.05 23.69
CA TYR A 463 1.57 1.74 24.59
C TYR A 463 1.12 1.95 26.04
N VAL A 464 1.00 0.84 26.75
CA VAL A 464 0.42 0.80 28.10
C VAL A 464 1.53 0.71 29.12
N GLN A 465 1.53 1.64 30.08
CA GLN A 465 2.36 1.64 31.29
C GLN A 465 1.54 2.17 32.47
N SER A 466 2.05 2.02 33.69
CA SER A 466 1.53 2.71 34.88
C SER A 466 1.61 4.24 34.70
N GLY A 467 0.66 4.99 35.29
CA GLY A 467 0.57 6.45 35.18
C GLY A 467 -0.74 6.93 34.56
N ILE A 468 -0.76 8.20 34.15
CA ILE A 468 -1.93 8.85 33.54
C ILE A 468 -1.78 8.85 32.02
N ALA A 469 -2.80 8.38 31.31
CA ALA A 469 -2.93 8.50 29.86
C ALA A 469 -4.17 9.34 29.50
N ARG A 470 -4.13 10.02 28.35
CA ARG A 470 -5.21 10.87 27.85
C ARG A 470 -5.73 10.36 26.51
N TYR A 471 -7.05 10.27 26.38
CA TYR A 471 -7.74 9.86 25.16
C TYR A 471 -8.71 10.94 24.69
N THR A 472 -8.50 11.45 23.48
CA THR A 472 -9.27 12.53 22.84
C THR A 472 -10.19 11.98 21.75
N PRO A 473 -11.11 12.78 21.17
CA PRO A 473 -11.92 12.35 20.03
C PRO A 473 -11.13 11.80 18.83
N SER A 474 -9.84 12.18 18.69
CA SER A 474 -8.94 11.60 17.68
C SER A 474 -8.73 10.09 17.81
N TRP A 475 -8.93 9.52 19.00
CA TRP A 475 -8.89 8.07 19.23
C TRP A 475 -10.06 7.34 18.58
N GLY A 476 -11.24 7.96 18.62
CA GLY A 476 -12.53 7.41 18.21
C GLY A 476 -13.64 7.95 19.09
N THR A 477 -14.86 7.46 18.88
CA THR A 477 -16.04 7.87 19.68
C THR A 477 -16.06 7.29 21.09
N THR A 478 -15.38 6.16 21.30
CA THR A 478 -15.29 5.47 22.60
C THR A 478 -13.87 5.00 22.88
N TYR A 479 -13.57 4.83 24.17
CA TYR A 479 -12.38 4.17 24.69
C TYR A 479 -12.78 2.91 25.43
N THR A 480 -12.12 1.78 25.15
CA THR A 480 -12.27 0.56 25.94
C THR A 480 -10.99 0.33 26.76
N PRO A 481 -11.09 0.07 28.08
CA PRO A 481 -9.93 -0.11 28.96
C PRO A 481 -8.90 -1.08 28.41
N LEU A 482 -7.62 -0.69 28.47
CA LEU A 482 -6.50 -1.51 28.00
C LEU A 482 -5.86 -2.34 29.12
N THR A 483 -6.11 -1.99 30.37
CA THR A 483 -5.77 -2.79 31.56
C THR A 483 -6.98 -3.00 32.45
N ASP A 484 -6.91 -3.99 33.32
CA ASP A 484 -7.91 -4.17 34.37
C ASP A 484 -7.85 -3.02 35.38
N ASN A 485 -9.02 -2.68 35.92
CA ASN A 485 -9.22 -1.75 37.03
C ASN A 485 -8.62 -0.36 36.81
N GLU A 486 -8.66 0.16 35.57
CA GLU A 486 -8.37 1.57 35.30
C GLU A 486 -9.38 2.47 36.04
N THR A 487 -8.94 3.61 36.57
CA THR A 487 -9.84 4.69 36.97
C THR A 487 -9.93 5.70 35.82
N ILE A 488 -11.14 6.01 35.37
CA ILE A 488 -11.38 6.84 34.19
C ILE A 488 -12.06 8.13 34.62
N LEU A 489 -11.45 9.28 34.31
CA LEU A 489 -12.04 10.60 34.50
C LEU A 489 -12.51 11.15 33.17
N LEU A 490 -13.74 11.65 33.13
CA LEU A 490 -14.27 12.41 32.01
C LEU A 490 -13.97 13.89 32.26
N VAL A 491 -13.35 14.55 31.29
CA VAL A 491 -13.12 15.99 31.30
C VAL A 491 -13.91 16.62 30.17
N GLN A 492 -14.74 17.61 30.47
CA GLN A 492 -15.54 18.38 29.51
C GLN A 492 -15.39 19.86 29.79
N LYS A 493 -15.13 20.66 28.74
CA LYS A 493 -14.94 22.13 28.88
C LYS A 493 -13.97 22.48 30.00
N ASP A 494 -12.84 21.78 30.06
CA ASP A 494 -11.77 21.96 31.03
C ASP A 494 -12.18 21.72 32.50
N GLU A 495 -13.19 20.89 32.75
CA GLU A 495 -13.65 20.49 34.08
C GLU A 495 -13.87 18.97 34.17
N VAL A 496 -13.50 18.34 35.29
CA VAL A 496 -13.80 16.92 35.55
C VAL A 496 -15.32 16.77 35.75
N SER A 497 -16.00 16.11 34.81
CA SER A 497 -17.45 15.94 34.84
C SER A 497 -17.90 14.62 35.49
N SER A 498 -17.06 13.60 35.46
CA SER A 498 -17.39 12.29 36.05
C SER A 498 -16.14 11.44 36.29
N GLN A 499 -16.26 10.48 37.20
CA GLN A 499 -15.27 9.44 37.49
C GLN A 499 -15.93 8.06 37.41
N LEU A 500 -15.30 7.13 36.72
CA LEU A 500 -15.79 5.78 36.47
C LEU A 500 -14.72 4.73 36.79
N ALA A 501 -15.14 3.56 37.26
CA ALA A 501 -14.30 2.37 37.29
C ALA A 501 -14.32 1.71 35.90
N GLY A 502 -13.15 1.52 35.30
CA GLY A 502 -13.01 0.89 33.98
C GLY A 502 -13.35 -0.60 33.96
N GLY A 503 -13.27 -1.29 35.10
CA GLY A 503 -13.52 -2.73 35.19
C GLY A 503 -12.46 -3.54 34.43
N LYS A 504 -12.87 -4.64 33.79
CA LYS A 504 -11.95 -5.57 33.10
C LYS A 504 -11.56 -5.06 31.71
N ALA A 505 -10.30 -5.27 31.33
CA ALA A 505 -9.75 -4.87 30.05
C ALA A 505 -10.58 -5.42 28.88
N GLY A 506 -10.81 -4.59 27.87
CA GLY A 506 -11.50 -4.98 26.64
C GLY A 506 -13.02 -5.15 26.75
N GLN A 507 -13.65 -4.86 27.90
CA GLN A 507 -15.08 -5.13 28.09
C GLN A 507 -15.98 -3.91 27.90
N THR A 508 -15.87 -2.90 28.77
CA THR A 508 -16.84 -1.80 28.83
C THR A 508 -16.35 -0.58 28.05
N PRO A 509 -16.95 -0.23 26.91
CA PRO A 509 -16.60 1.00 26.20
C PRO A 509 -17.12 2.23 26.95
N VAL A 510 -16.29 3.26 27.03
CA VAL A 510 -16.59 4.56 27.64
C VAL A 510 -16.62 5.63 26.55
N PRO A 511 -17.72 6.40 26.40
CA PRO A 511 -17.77 7.51 25.44
C PRO A 511 -16.70 8.56 25.68
N ILE A 512 -16.06 9.04 24.62
CA ILE A 512 -15.13 10.17 24.69
C ILE A 512 -15.92 11.46 24.37
N PRO A 513 -15.98 12.44 25.29
CA PRO A 513 -16.69 13.69 25.04
C PRO A 513 -16.12 14.47 23.86
N GLN A 514 -16.99 15.04 23.01
CA GLN A 514 -16.56 15.80 21.82
C GLN A 514 -15.90 17.15 22.18
N ASP A 515 -16.30 17.75 23.29
CA ASP A 515 -15.78 19.00 23.85
C ASP A 515 -14.78 18.76 24.99
N GLY A 516 -14.09 17.61 24.95
CA GLY A 516 -13.29 17.13 26.07
C GLY A 516 -12.40 15.94 25.76
N TYR A 517 -12.08 15.16 26.80
CA TYR A 517 -11.24 13.97 26.73
C TYR A 517 -11.44 13.07 27.94
N LEU A 518 -10.90 11.86 27.89
CA LEU A 518 -10.77 10.96 29.02
C LEU A 518 -9.34 11.00 29.58
N LEU A 519 -9.20 10.92 30.90
CA LEU A 519 -7.97 10.54 31.57
C LEU A 519 -8.13 9.13 32.11
N THR A 520 -7.19 8.24 31.79
CA THR A 520 -7.13 6.91 32.38
C THR A 520 -5.95 6.83 33.32
N LEU A 521 -6.22 6.47 34.57
CA LEU A 521 -5.25 6.41 35.65
C LEU A 521 -4.99 4.94 35.96
N ARG A 522 -3.72 4.54 35.82
CA ARG A 522 -3.27 3.14 35.91
C ARG A 522 -2.28 2.96 37.06
N GLY A 523 -2.34 1.80 37.71
CA GLY A 523 -1.44 1.46 38.82
C GLY A 523 -1.56 2.46 39.96
N THR A 524 -0.42 2.94 40.46
CA THR A 524 -0.37 3.90 41.57
C THR A 524 -1.02 5.25 41.26
N ALA A 525 -1.18 5.61 39.97
CA ALA A 525 -1.88 6.84 39.59
C ALA A 525 -3.38 6.80 39.91
N ALA A 526 -4.01 5.63 40.08
CA ALA A 526 -5.43 5.54 40.38
C ALA A 526 -5.83 6.32 41.65
N THR A 527 -4.97 6.37 42.67
CA THR A 527 -5.21 7.13 43.90
C THR A 527 -5.22 8.65 43.68
N THR A 528 -4.62 9.14 42.59
CA THR A 528 -4.63 10.56 42.22
C THR A 528 -6.04 11.04 41.86
N ALA A 529 -6.95 10.13 41.49
CA ALA A 529 -8.34 10.50 41.21
C ALA A 529 -9.04 11.14 42.42
N MET A 530 -8.63 10.81 43.66
CA MET A 530 -9.16 11.45 44.88
C MET A 530 -8.80 12.94 44.97
N GLN A 531 -7.76 13.39 44.26
CA GLN A 531 -7.34 14.79 44.17
C GLN A 531 -7.99 15.54 43.00
N LEU A 532 -8.81 14.84 42.20
CA LEU A 532 -9.53 15.36 41.04
C LEU A 532 -11.04 15.03 41.14
N PRO A 533 -11.74 15.44 42.22
CA PRO A 533 -13.19 15.20 42.32
C PRO A 533 -13.95 15.90 41.18
N THR A 534 -15.17 15.42 40.91
CA THR A 534 -16.10 16.08 39.97
C THR A 534 -16.24 17.57 40.28
N GLY A 535 -16.21 18.43 39.26
CA GLY A 535 -16.19 19.88 39.37
C GLY A 535 -14.79 20.49 39.39
N THR A 536 -13.72 19.67 39.44
CA THR A 536 -12.35 20.19 39.41
C THR A 536 -12.03 20.78 38.04
N LYS A 537 -11.77 22.08 38.00
CA LYS A 537 -11.22 22.75 36.81
C LYS A 537 -9.79 22.30 36.56
N VAL A 538 -9.45 22.10 35.30
CA VAL A 538 -8.14 21.64 34.86
C VAL A 538 -7.63 22.47 33.70
N THR A 539 -6.32 22.58 33.55
CA THR A 539 -5.67 23.22 32.41
C THR A 539 -4.57 22.31 31.92
N LEU A 540 -4.47 22.14 30.60
CA LEU A 540 -3.45 21.31 29.98
C LEU A 540 -2.30 22.16 29.46
N THR A 541 -1.08 21.89 29.93
CA THR A 541 0.15 22.40 29.30
C THR A 541 0.81 21.30 28.50
N SER A 542 1.26 21.58 27.27
CA SER A 542 1.82 20.59 26.34
C SER A 542 3.04 21.16 25.64
N ALA A 543 4.16 20.44 25.65
CA ALA A 543 5.40 20.86 25.00
C ALA A 543 6.16 19.66 24.41
N THR A 544 6.83 19.86 23.28
CA THR A 544 7.73 18.85 22.70
C THR A 544 9.15 19.06 23.18
N THR A 545 9.89 17.97 23.40
CA THR A 545 11.35 18.02 23.55
C THR A 545 11.99 17.13 22.49
N PRO A 546 12.90 17.68 21.65
CA PRO A 546 13.28 19.10 21.53
C PRO A 546 12.14 20.06 21.15
N ALA A 547 12.26 21.33 21.55
CA ALA A 547 11.23 22.36 21.30
C ALA A 547 10.98 22.61 19.80
N ASP A 548 11.98 22.37 18.96
CA ASP A 548 11.91 22.56 17.51
C ASP A 548 10.76 21.77 16.84
N PHE A 549 10.39 20.61 17.38
CA PHE A 549 9.27 19.82 16.89
C PHE A 549 7.93 20.57 16.94
N SER A 550 7.75 21.50 17.88
CA SER A 550 6.51 22.26 18.06
C SER A 550 6.13 23.08 16.83
N ARG A 551 7.13 23.54 16.05
CA ARG A 551 6.98 24.37 14.83
C ARG A 551 6.37 23.62 13.64
N TYR A 552 6.30 22.29 13.72
CA TYR A 552 5.90 21.46 12.58
C TYR A 552 4.48 20.90 12.76
N PRO A 553 3.58 21.14 11.79
CA PRO A 553 2.20 20.67 11.86
C PRO A 553 2.07 19.15 11.66
N ASN A 554 3.04 18.52 10.99
CA ASN A 554 3.00 17.10 10.71
C ASN A 554 4.22 16.40 11.31
N ILE A 555 3.99 15.27 12.00
CA ILE A 555 5.03 14.46 12.64
C ILE A 555 4.65 12.99 12.52
N VAL A 556 5.64 12.14 12.21
CA VAL A 556 5.54 10.68 12.35
C VAL A 556 6.73 10.18 13.16
N GLY A 557 6.44 9.45 14.23
CA GLY A 557 7.42 8.73 15.05
C GLY A 557 7.54 7.27 14.62
N ALA A 558 8.77 6.77 14.58
CA ALA A 558 9.07 5.38 14.30
C ALA A 558 10.36 4.98 15.03
N GLY A 559 11.50 5.05 14.34
CA GLY A 559 12.82 4.82 14.91
C GLY A 559 13.41 3.45 14.53
N PRO A 560 14.69 3.22 14.82
CA PRO A 560 15.61 4.20 15.40
C PRO A 560 15.98 5.33 14.45
N LEU A 561 16.48 6.45 15.01
CA LEU A 561 17.13 7.48 14.21
C LEU A 561 18.39 6.90 13.55
N LEU A 562 18.50 7.01 12.21
CA LEU A 562 19.60 6.39 11.46
C LEU A 562 20.74 7.37 11.23
N ILE A 563 20.41 8.54 10.67
CA ILE A 563 21.38 9.55 10.25
C ILE A 563 20.91 10.91 10.76
N GLN A 564 21.83 11.70 11.30
CA GLN A 564 21.60 13.09 11.66
C GLN A 564 22.83 13.90 11.26
N ASN A 565 22.62 15.03 10.57
CA ASN A 565 23.69 15.92 10.08
C ASN A 565 24.80 15.17 9.29
N GLY A 566 24.41 14.20 8.45
CA GLY A 566 25.32 13.41 7.62
C GLY A 566 26.05 12.28 8.36
N GLN A 567 25.87 12.15 9.68
CA GLN A 567 26.50 11.13 10.50
C GLN A 567 25.52 10.03 10.87
N ILE A 568 25.99 8.78 10.87
CA ILE A 568 25.20 7.64 11.34
C ILE A 568 25.16 7.72 12.87
N VAL A 569 23.95 7.79 13.46
CA VAL A 569 23.72 8.05 14.89
C VAL A 569 22.80 7.01 15.54
N ILE A 570 22.81 5.79 15.00
CA ILE A 570 21.97 4.69 15.47
C ILE A 570 22.29 4.42 16.95
N ASP A 571 21.28 4.59 17.80
CA ASP A 571 21.28 4.12 19.18
C ASP A 571 19.92 3.51 19.51
N ALA A 572 19.70 2.33 18.94
CA ALA A 572 18.45 1.60 19.09
C ALA A 572 18.18 1.18 20.55
N LYS A 573 19.23 1.03 21.37
CA LYS A 573 19.06 0.66 22.78
C LYS A 573 18.57 1.85 23.61
N ALA A 574 19.09 3.06 23.38
CA ALA A 574 18.58 4.27 24.00
C ALA A 574 17.11 4.53 23.62
N GLU A 575 16.73 4.22 22.38
CA GLU A 575 15.34 4.27 21.88
C GLU A 575 14.48 3.06 22.28
N LYS A 576 14.97 2.27 23.23
CA LYS A 576 14.28 1.15 23.90
C LYS A 576 13.80 0.04 22.94
N PHE A 577 14.52 -0.19 21.85
CA PHE A 577 14.34 -1.40 21.04
C PHE A 577 14.95 -2.62 21.73
N SER A 578 14.35 -3.79 21.52
CA SER A 578 14.84 -5.05 22.10
C SER A 578 16.11 -5.54 21.39
N ASN A 579 16.92 -6.34 22.08
CA ASN A 579 18.13 -6.91 21.47
C ASN A 579 17.80 -7.77 20.23
N ALA A 580 16.65 -8.46 20.25
CA ALA A 580 16.17 -9.24 19.11
C ALA A 580 15.90 -8.36 17.88
N PHE A 581 15.23 -7.21 18.05
CA PHE A 581 15.00 -6.25 16.97
C PHE A 581 16.31 -5.66 16.43
N ILE A 582 17.26 -5.36 17.33
CA ILE A 582 18.55 -4.77 16.97
C ILE A 582 19.39 -5.74 16.11
N ALA A 583 19.37 -7.02 16.45
CA ALA A 583 20.10 -8.07 15.72
C ALA A 583 19.39 -8.53 14.43
N GLU A 584 18.15 -8.11 14.20
CA GLU A 584 17.32 -8.62 13.11
C GLU A 584 17.83 -8.17 11.73
N LYS A 585 17.89 -9.12 10.80
CA LYS A 585 18.03 -8.87 9.36
C LYS A 585 16.64 -8.93 8.73
N ALA A 586 16.13 -7.78 8.29
CA ALA A 586 14.76 -7.68 7.78
C ALA A 586 14.69 -6.70 6.61
N ILE A 587 13.63 -6.80 5.81
CA ILE A 587 13.24 -5.76 4.85
C ILE A 587 12.98 -4.47 5.65
N ARG A 588 13.46 -3.32 5.19
CA ARG A 588 13.37 -2.04 5.92
C ARG A 588 12.69 -0.96 5.08
N SER A 589 12.01 -0.05 5.77
CA SER A 589 11.47 1.19 5.21
C SER A 589 12.19 2.37 5.84
N GLY A 590 12.50 3.38 5.04
CA GLY A 590 13.21 4.56 5.50
C GLY A 590 12.67 5.83 4.85
N ILE A 591 12.80 6.95 5.57
CA ILE A 591 12.52 8.29 5.07
C ILE A 591 13.70 9.20 5.39
N CYS A 592 14.09 10.05 4.45
CA CYS A 592 15.23 10.93 4.64
C CYS A 592 15.13 12.24 3.85
N THR A 593 15.98 13.19 4.23
CA THR A 593 16.27 14.39 3.42
C THR A 593 17.70 14.35 2.92
N THR A 594 17.94 14.90 1.73
CA THR A 594 19.28 15.13 1.17
C THR A 594 19.78 16.55 1.48
N ALA A 595 21.07 16.81 1.22
CA ALA A 595 21.64 18.16 1.34
C ALA A 595 20.94 19.21 0.44
N THR A 596 20.33 18.77 -0.67
CA THR A 596 19.57 19.63 -1.59
C THR A 596 18.13 19.88 -1.15
N GLY A 597 17.70 19.33 0.00
CA GLY A 597 16.33 19.41 0.48
C GLY A 597 15.35 18.47 -0.23
N THR A 598 15.84 17.51 -1.02
CA THR A 598 15.00 16.46 -1.61
C THR A 598 14.57 15.50 -0.51
N LEU A 599 13.29 15.15 -0.49
CA LEU A 599 12.79 14.09 0.37
C LEU A 599 12.89 12.75 -0.35
N MET A 600 13.33 11.70 0.35
CA MET A 600 13.28 10.33 -0.16
C MET A 600 12.51 9.41 0.78
N ILE A 601 11.69 8.54 0.20
CA ILE A 601 11.09 7.38 0.88
C ILE A 601 11.58 6.11 0.17
N ALA A 602 12.10 5.15 0.93
CA ALA A 602 12.82 4.00 0.40
C ALA A 602 12.41 2.69 1.08
N ALA A 603 12.28 1.64 0.27
CA ALA A 603 12.13 0.26 0.70
C ALA A 603 13.41 -0.51 0.31
N VAL A 604 14.04 -1.14 1.31
CA VAL A 604 15.23 -1.99 1.12
C VAL A 604 14.85 -3.44 1.41
N HIS A 605 15.00 -4.29 0.40
CA HIS A 605 14.60 -5.69 0.46
C HIS A 605 15.76 -6.63 0.81
N ASN A 606 15.48 -7.93 0.76
CA ASN A 606 16.48 -8.99 0.92
C ASN A 606 17.64 -8.81 -0.07
N ARG A 607 18.88 -8.91 0.42
CA ARG A 607 20.06 -8.87 -0.44
C ARG A 607 20.07 -10.03 -1.44
N ALA A 608 20.79 -9.88 -2.53
CA ALA A 608 20.94 -10.92 -3.54
C ALA A 608 21.41 -12.24 -2.88
N GLY A 609 20.56 -13.27 -2.90
CA GLY A 609 20.86 -14.57 -2.30
C GLY A 609 20.84 -14.64 -0.77
N GLY A 610 20.32 -13.62 -0.05
CA GLY A 610 20.37 -13.58 1.41
C GLY A 610 19.21 -12.83 2.08
N ALA A 611 19.33 -12.59 3.38
CA ALA A 611 18.33 -11.85 4.17
C ALA A 611 18.45 -10.32 3.98
N GLY A 612 17.47 -9.56 4.50
CA GLY A 612 17.47 -8.10 4.47
C GLY A 612 18.64 -7.44 5.23
N PRO A 613 18.74 -6.11 5.16
CA PRO A 613 19.75 -5.38 5.91
C PRO A 613 19.51 -5.43 7.43
N THR A 614 20.60 -5.40 8.18
CA THR A 614 20.63 -4.94 9.57
C THR A 614 20.34 -3.44 9.64
N LEU A 615 20.11 -2.90 10.84
CA LEU A 615 19.95 -1.45 11.02
C LEU A 615 21.17 -0.64 10.55
N ALA A 616 22.38 -1.15 10.82
CA ALA A 616 23.63 -0.51 10.42
C ALA A 616 23.80 -0.50 8.89
N GLU A 617 23.56 -1.62 8.22
CA GLU A 617 23.57 -1.70 6.75
C GLU A 617 22.49 -0.78 6.15
N HIS A 618 21.30 -0.70 6.77
CA HIS A 618 20.25 0.20 6.31
C HIS A 618 20.67 1.68 6.40
N ALA A 619 21.30 2.11 7.50
CA ALA A 619 21.84 3.47 7.58
C ALA A 619 22.94 3.74 6.55
N GLN A 620 23.82 2.77 6.27
CA GLN A 620 24.84 2.90 5.24
C GLN A 620 24.22 3.03 3.84
N LEU A 621 23.21 2.22 3.52
CA LEU A 621 22.46 2.33 2.25
C LEU A 621 21.78 3.70 2.11
N MET A 622 21.11 4.18 3.16
CA MET A 622 20.47 5.50 3.15
C MET A 622 21.53 6.61 2.98
N LYS A 623 22.70 6.49 3.63
CA LYS A 623 23.80 7.44 3.46
C LYS A 623 24.33 7.44 2.02
N GLN A 624 24.48 6.26 1.40
CA GLN A 624 24.92 6.11 0.01
C GLN A 624 23.90 6.66 -1.00
N LEU A 625 22.60 6.68 -0.65
CA LEU A 625 21.56 7.39 -1.40
C LEU A 625 21.63 8.93 -1.28
N GLY A 626 22.55 9.46 -0.47
CA GLY A 626 22.73 10.90 -0.26
C GLY A 626 21.91 11.50 0.89
N CYS A 627 21.34 10.65 1.76
CA CYS A 627 20.61 11.11 2.93
C CYS A 627 21.54 11.77 3.96
N VAL A 628 21.16 12.97 4.43
CA VAL A 628 21.84 13.70 5.51
C VAL A 628 21.09 13.63 6.84
N ASN A 629 19.76 13.44 6.80
CA ASN A 629 18.96 13.10 7.97
C ASN A 629 18.02 11.97 7.58
N ALA A 630 18.04 10.85 8.30
CA ALA A 630 17.28 9.65 7.96
C ALA A 630 16.69 8.97 9.20
N LEU A 631 15.45 8.49 9.04
CA LEU A 631 14.70 7.77 10.06
C LEU A 631 14.31 6.38 9.55
N ASN A 632 14.52 5.35 10.37
CA ASN A 632 13.95 4.03 10.13
C ASN A 632 12.45 4.04 10.42
N LEU A 633 11.66 3.46 9.52
CA LEU A 633 10.23 3.23 9.67
C LEU A 633 9.95 1.76 10.03
N ASP A 634 8.68 1.40 10.22
CA ASP A 634 8.32 -0.01 10.47
C ASP A 634 8.76 -0.90 9.29
N GLY A 635 9.19 -2.12 9.60
CA GLY A 635 9.91 -3.00 8.67
C GLY A 635 9.21 -4.32 8.39
N GLY A 636 9.98 -5.30 7.89
CA GLY A 636 9.53 -6.66 7.66
C GLY A 636 8.37 -6.75 6.66
N SER A 637 7.27 -7.37 7.07
CA SER A 637 6.07 -7.48 6.24
C SER A 637 5.30 -6.17 6.13
N SER A 638 5.52 -5.19 7.03
CA SER A 638 4.90 -3.86 6.94
C SER A 638 5.47 -3.02 5.80
N THR A 639 6.75 -3.25 5.44
CA THR A 639 7.41 -2.52 4.35
C THR A 639 6.60 -2.62 3.07
N SER A 640 6.12 -1.46 2.61
CA SER A 640 5.37 -1.31 1.37
C SER A 640 5.53 0.11 0.84
N LEU A 641 5.85 0.23 -0.45
CA LEU A 641 6.03 1.50 -1.16
C LEU A 641 5.00 1.58 -2.29
N TYR A 642 4.04 2.48 -2.13
CA TYR A 642 2.94 2.70 -3.06
C TYR A 642 3.22 3.86 -4.02
N LEU A 643 2.81 3.72 -5.28
CA LEU A 643 2.77 4.79 -6.28
C LEU A 643 1.62 4.52 -7.27
N GLY A 644 0.74 5.50 -7.51
CA GLY A 644 -0.18 5.50 -8.64
C GLY A 644 -1.15 4.31 -8.73
N GLY A 645 -1.50 3.69 -7.60
CA GLY A 645 -2.40 2.53 -7.58
C GLY A 645 -1.72 1.16 -7.47
N GLN A 646 -0.40 1.10 -7.30
CA GLN A 646 0.36 -0.15 -7.18
C GLN A 646 1.42 -0.10 -6.07
N LEU A 647 1.85 -1.27 -5.60
CA LEU A 647 3.08 -1.40 -4.82
C LEU A 647 4.27 -1.57 -5.77
N LEU A 648 5.33 -0.79 -5.57
CA LEU A 648 6.53 -0.82 -6.40
C LEU A 648 7.53 -1.87 -5.94
N ASP A 649 7.57 -2.15 -4.65
CA ASP A 649 8.67 -2.88 -4.00
C ASP A 649 8.38 -4.37 -3.82
N ARG A 650 7.11 -4.80 -3.84
CA ARG A 650 6.70 -6.18 -3.57
C ARG A 650 5.32 -6.52 -4.10
N SER A 651 5.02 -7.83 -4.15
CA SER A 651 3.67 -8.34 -4.44
C SER A 651 2.70 -8.03 -3.28
N PRO A 652 1.46 -7.55 -3.54
CA PRO A 652 0.52 -7.14 -2.50
C PRO A 652 0.16 -8.20 -1.45
N ASN A 653 0.08 -9.48 -1.84
CA ASN A 653 -0.19 -10.60 -0.93
C ASN A 653 0.92 -10.85 0.11
N THR A 654 2.11 -10.28 -0.11
CA THR A 654 3.23 -10.38 0.83
C THR A 654 3.30 -9.18 1.78
N ALA A 655 2.56 -8.10 1.51
CA ALA A 655 2.50 -6.92 2.35
C ALA A 655 1.47 -7.12 3.47
N ALA A 656 1.89 -6.92 4.70
CA ALA A 656 0.99 -6.96 5.84
C ALA A 656 0.08 -5.72 5.87
N ARG A 657 -0.99 -5.82 6.64
CA ARG A 657 -1.80 -4.64 7.01
C ARG A 657 -0.99 -3.79 7.98
N VAL A 658 -1.01 -2.48 7.78
CA VAL A 658 -0.32 -1.48 8.62
C VAL A 658 -1.33 -0.54 9.25
N HIS A 659 -0.97 0.07 10.38
CA HIS A 659 -1.83 1.06 11.04
C HIS A 659 -1.78 2.42 10.32
N ASN A 660 -0.57 2.89 10.01
CA ASN A 660 -0.32 4.22 9.46
C ASN A 660 0.77 4.22 8.38
N GLY A 661 0.84 5.33 7.65
CA GLY A 661 1.76 5.60 6.57
C GLY A 661 2.04 7.09 6.42
N ILE A 662 2.93 7.42 5.50
CA ILE A 662 3.22 8.79 5.06
C ILE A 662 2.79 8.87 3.60
N GLY A 663 1.76 9.67 3.32
CA GLY A 663 1.26 9.93 1.97
C GLY A 663 1.88 11.16 1.35
N ILE A 664 2.13 11.11 0.04
CA ILE A 664 2.56 12.20 -0.82
C ILE A 664 1.39 12.58 -1.73
N PHE A 665 1.05 13.85 -1.78
CA PHE A 665 -0.10 14.38 -2.49
C PHE A 665 0.32 15.46 -3.49
N TRP A 666 -0.42 15.55 -4.59
CA TRP A 666 -0.24 16.62 -5.55
C TRP A 666 -0.62 17.96 -4.92
N GLN A 667 0.22 18.99 -5.09
CA GLN A 667 -0.16 20.34 -4.73
C GLN A 667 -0.95 20.93 -5.90
N GLN A 668 -2.27 21.02 -5.78
CA GLN A 668 -3.05 21.88 -6.70
C GLN A 668 -2.59 23.32 -6.46
N ARG A 669 -2.03 23.94 -7.50
CA ARG A 669 -1.73 25.38 -7.49
C ARG A 669 -3.00 26.17 -7.69
#